data_AF-A0AAP8KI91-F1
#
_entry.id   AF-A0AAP8KI91-F1
#
_cell.length_a   1.000
_cell.length_b   1.000
_cell.length_c   1.000
_cell.angle_alpha   90.00
_cell.angle_beta   90.00
_cell.angle_gamma   90.00
#
_symmetry.space_group_name_H-M   'P 1'
#
loop_
_entity.id
_entity.type
_entity.pdbx_description
1 polymer ?
#
loop_
_entity_poly.entity_id
_entity_poly.type
_entity_poly.pdbx_seq_one_letter_code
_entity_poly.pdbx_strand_id
1 'polypeptide(L)'
;MKPIKLLALPALLLSLYGAPLSLTHAADAAKAATTAPLGATAVPHIAYEKYTLPNGLDVILVEDHKLPVTAVNIWYHVGPANEAPGLTGFAHLFEHMMFAATKHVPRGMADQLLEGAGATDSNGSTDFDRTNYFDTVPSNQLELALWTHSDRMGYLLDVLDQTALTNQQDVVRNERRQSVENAPYGIVQEALYHQLFPKTHPYYASVIGSHADIQNAKLADIKDFFTKYYGPNNASLVIAGDIDKAKTKELVNKYFGSFKSGPAVPKPAVVTPPITQERRIVVQDRVELPRVFMAWLTPSAYTKDDAELSMAAHILAGGKSSRLYKSLVYDKQIAQDVGASQGSNALTSIFTIDATARPGHQPEEIEQALQVELEQLRAKGPTGKELERARNSIETTMLSQVEKMGGRGVANLLNEYNQYLGDPGYLAKDIERYRQVTAVGVQRAVDTYLKNQSRVVVYGVPGKPDLGAEVPTPAPGKVKPAPGTAINADEPWRNAVPKAGPAPKIVLPQGKSFTLANGLTVIHHYNGAVPLVSSQLVIKSGSGANPLAQPGLSSFTAQLLQEGTATRSAPQIADDVAQLGALLSTGSGTDASFAQLTSLKATFPQALDVLADVVLHPQFPQEEVERQRASRIGQLAQQRENAGAVAARVEAAALYGPQHPYGYIQLGTEAALKAASRADLQAFWQQHYLPNNAALIVSGDIGEAELKALAEAKFGSWKAGTVAQSVAATPQTTKAKLILVDKPGAPQTAVRLSAIAVPRATPDYAPLQVMNAALGGLFTSRLNTNLREEKGYTYGVRSQFQYRNQPGPFSIAASVRTDVTGPAVSETVKELRAMIAKPLSSKELANARNSQVLSLPGQFDTNASISASMANAYIYGLGLDYYTTLPQRFASVTDKQVQQVAKKYLQPEKLIVIGVGDKAKIAPQLSKLKLAPVELRDAEGNVK
;
A
#
# COMPACT_ATOMS: atom_id res chain seq x y z
N MET A 1 15.46 -41.73 35.98
CA MET A 1 14.78 -42.58 36.98
C MET A 1 14.36 -41.70 38.15
N LYS A 2 13.12 -41.88 38.63
CA LYS A 2 12.49 -41.25 39.83
C LYS A 2 13.37 -41.43 41.11
N PRO A 3 13.18 -40.74 42.27
CA PRO A 3 11.85 -40.37 42.82
C PRO A 3 11.67 -39.20 43.85
N ILE A 4 10.37 -38.89 44.07
CA ILE A 4 9.64 -38.60 45.33
C ILE A 4 9.88 -37.28 46.12
N LYS A 5 8.77 -36.56 46.35
CA LYS A 5 8.42 -36.01 47.67
C LYS A 5 6.94 -36.23 48.00
N LEU A 6 6.73 -36.49 49.28
CA LEU A 6 5.52 -36.94 49.94
C LEU A 6 5.14 -35.91 51.03
N LEU A 7 3.84 -35.71 51.18
CA LEU A 7 3.10 -35.44 52.41
C LEU A 7 3.20 -34.08 53.13
N ALA A 8 2.07 -33.79 53.76
CA ALA A 8 1.58 -32.50 54.21
C ALA A 8 1.08 -32.58 55.66
N LEU A 9 1.17 -31.44 56.35
CA LEU A 9 0.37 -30.96 57.51
C LEU A 9 0.48 -31.72 58.86
N PRO A 10 0.00 -31.17 60.02
CA PRO A 10 -0.70 -29.88 60.26
C PRO A 10 -0.30 -29.07 61.54
N ALA A 11 -0.70 -27.79 61.54
CA ALA A 11 -1.36 -26.93 62.56
C ALA A 11 -0.97 -26.93 64.08
N LEU A 12 -0.91 -25.73 64.71
CA LEU A 12 -1.94 -25.11 65.62
C LEU A 12 -1.41 -23.91 66.48
N LEU A 13 -2.31 -22.94 66.79
CA LEU A 13 -2.39 -21.98 67.94
C LEU A 13 -1.32 -20.85 68.10
N LEU A 14 -1.51 -19.73 68.83
CA LEU A 14 -2.55 -18.70 69.11
C LEU A 14 -1.88 -17.66 70.06
N SER A 15 -2.43 -16.43 70.19
CA SER A 15 -2.14 -15.33 71.16
C SER A 15 -0.91 -14.44 70.88
N LEU A 16 -0.85 -13.10 70.92
CA LEU A 16 -1.54 -11.89 71.46
C LEU A 16 -0.61 -11.10 72.42
N TYR A 17 -0.53 -9.77 72.18
CA TYR A 17 0.01 -8.64 72.97
C TYR A 17 1.47 -8.16 72.80
N GLY A 18 1.60 -6.87 72.43
CA GLY A 18 2.60 -5.92 73.00
C GLY A 18 3.68 -5.35 72.06
N ALA A 19 3.45 -4.14 71.52
CA ALA A 19 4.39 -3.30 70.73
C ALA A 19 5.54 -2.69 71.58
N PRO A 20 6.46 -1.82 71.09
CA PRO A 20 6.70 -1.28 69.74
C PRO A 20 8.19 -1.23 69.30
N LEU A 21 8.48 -0.95 68.02
CA LEU A 21 9.47 0.03 67.53
C LEU A 21 9.62 -0.09 66.01
N SER A 22 8.94 0.79 65.30
CA SER A 22 9.01 0.92 63.85
C SER A 22 10.16 1.86 63.49
N LEU A 23 11.23 1.31 62.92
CA LEU A 23 12.21 2.09 62.17
C LEU A 23 11.73 2.22 60.72
N THR A 24 11.48 3.47 60.37
CA THR A 24 11.10 3.97 59.05
C THR A 24 12.11 3.57 57.97
N HIS A 25 11.66 2.84 56.95
CA HIS A 25 12.22 2.93 55.61
C HIS A 25 11.14 3.51 54.70
N ALA A 26 11.39 4.71 54.21
CA ALA A 26 10.58 5.36 53.20
C ALA A 26 10.70 4.56 51.90
N ALA A 27 9.62 3.85 51.55
CA ALA A 27 9.40 3.40 50.19
C ALA A 27 8.84 4.59 49.40
N ASP A 28 9.61 5.08 48.45
CA ASP A 28 9.15 6.03 47.44
C ASP A 28 8.07 5.33 46.61
N ALA A 29 6.81 5.60 46.95
CA ALA A 29 5.66 5.15 46.19
C ALA A 29 5.63 5.96 44.90
N ALA A 30 6.15 5.38 43.82
CA ALA A 30 5.85 5.81 42.47
C ALA A 30 4.32 5.78 42.29
N LYS A 31 3.69 6.95 42.36
CA LYS A 31 2.30 7.15 41.97
C LYS A 31 2.18 6.72 40.52
N ALA A 32 1.65 5.52 40.30
CA ALA A 32 1.05 5.16 39.03
C ALA A 32 -0.06 6.19 38.78
N ALA A 33 0.21 7.16 37.92
CA ALA A 33 -0.81 8.05 37.39
C ALA A 33 -1.84 7.17 36.66
N THR A 34 -2.99 6.96 37.28
CA THR A 34 -4.17 6.44 36.61
C THR A 34 -4.55 7.46 35.54
N THR A 35 -4.19 7.18 34.29
CA THR A 35 -4.70 7.91 33.13
C THR A 35 -6.21 7.77 33.14
N ALA A 36 -6.92 8.89 33.34
CA ALA A 36 -8.36 8.95 33.10
C ALA A 36 -8.66 8.43 31.68
N PRO A 37 -9.82 7.80 31.44
CA PRO A 37 -10.23 7.44 30.09
C PRO A 37 -10.14 8.69 29.22
N LEU A 38 -9.46 8.57 28.07
CA LEU A 38 -9.40 9.63 27.06
C LEU A 38 -10.83 10.11 26.82
N GLY A 39 -11.11 11.40 27.07
CA GLY A 39 -12.43 11.96 26.82
C GLY A 39 -12.84 11.66 25.37
N ALA A 40 -14.11 11.33 25.13
CA ALA A 40 -14.57 10.90 23.82
C ALA A 40 -14.15 11.92 22.74
N THR A 41 -13.26 11.51 21.83
CA THR A 41 -12.87 12.34 20.69
C THR A 41 -14.13 12.72 19.92
N ALA A 42 -14.31 14.01 19.63
CA ALA A 42 -15.36 14.46 18.76
C ALA A 42 -15.18 13.80 17.38
N VAL A 43 -16.18 13.05 16.93
CA VAL A 43 -16.17 12.44 15.60
C VAL A 43 -16.46 13.54 14.57
N PRO A 44 -15.63 13.70 13.53
CA PRO A 44 -15.90 14.64 12.44
C PRO A 44 -17.27 14.34 11.81
N HIS A 45 -18.11 15.36 11.74
CA HIS A 45 -19.38 15.26 11.03
C HIS A 45 -19.15 15.53 9.54
N ILE A 46 -19.32 14.50 8.71
CA ILE A 46 -19.28 14.63 7.25
C ILE A 46 -20.67 15.08 6.79
N ALA A 47 -20.82 16.37 6.50
CA ALA A 47 -22.06 16.88 5.95
C ALA A 47 -22.23 16.39 4.50
N TYR A 48 -23.31 15.65 4.24
CA TYR A 48 -23.63 15.14 2.91
C TYR A 48 -25.07 15.44 2.50
N GLU A 49 -25.33 15.45 1.20
CA GLU A 49 -26.68 15.42 0.63
C GLU A 49 -26.84 14.12 -0.16
N LYS A 50 -27.86 13.33 0.15
CA LYS A 50 -28.24 12.12 -0.62
C LYS A 50 -29.55 12.38 -1.35
N TYR A 51 -29.61 12.01 -2.63
CA TYR A 51 -30.83 11.93 -3.41
C TYR A 51 -30.75 10.79 -4.43
N THR A 52 -31.89 10.36 -4.97
CA THR A 52 -31.95 9.30 -5.98
C THR A 52 -32.54 9.87 -7.27
N LEU A 53 -31.89 9.64 -8.41
CA LEU A 53 -32.43 10.04 -9.71
C LEU A 53 -33.66 9.18 -10.09
N PRO A 54 -34.55 9.64 -10.99
CA PRO A 54 -35.72 8.86 -11.42
C PRO A 54 -35.39 7.48 -12.01
N ASN A 55 -34.17 7.28 -12.49
CA ASN A 55 -33.69 6.01 -13.03
C ASN A 55 -33.04 5.09 -11.97
N GLY A 56 -33.05 5.47 -10.70
CA GLY A 56 -32.61 4.67 -9.56
C GLY A 56 -31.16 4.90 -9.10
N LEU A 57 -30.38 5.77 -9.75
CA LEU A 57 -29.02 6.08 -9.29
C LEU A 57 -29.05 6.84 -7.97
N ASP A 58 -28.44 6.26 -6.94
CA ASP A 58 -28.16 6.95 -5.69
C ASP A 58 -26.99 7.92 -5.89
N VAL A 59 -27.16 9.17 -5.47
CA VAL A 59 -26.15 10.23 -5.57
C VAL A 59 -25.91 10.84 -4.21
N ILE A 60 -24.65 10.93 -3.81
CA ILE A 60 -24.20 11.43 -2.51
C ILE A 60 -23.18 12.55 -2.75
N LEU A 61 -23.47 13.75 -2.26
CA LEU A 61 -22.63 14.94 -2.46
C LEU A 61 -22.03 15.42 -1.14
N VAL A 62 -20.70 15.61 -1.12
CA VAL A 62 -19.95 16.21 -0.02
C VAL A 62 -19.20 17.43 -0.54
N GLU A 63 -19.40 18.56 0.11
CA GLU A 63 -18.78 19.84 -0.24
C GLU A 63 -17.67 20.18 0.77
N ASP A 64 -16.44 20.29 0.29
CA ASP A 64 -15.23 20.61 1.05
C ASP A 64 -14.26 21.45 0.21
N HIS A 65 -14.04 22.72 0.59
CA HIS A 65 -13.22 23.67 -0.18
C HIS A 65 -11.75 23.77 0.28
N LYS A 66 -11.23 22.82 1.07
CA LYS A 66 -9.86 22.90 1.61
C LYS A 66 -8.79 22.82 0.52
N LEU A 67 -9.01 21.98 -0.48
CA LEU A 67 -8.12 21.80 -1.63
C LEU A 67 -8.95 21.88 -2.92
N PRO A 68 -8.40 22.42 -4.01
CA PRO A 68 -9.11 22.57 -5.28
C PRO A 68 -9.19 21.24 -6.05
N VAL A 69 -9.70 20.20 -5.40
CA VAL A 69 -9.87 18.86 -5.93
C VAL A 69 -11.27 18.32 -5.60
N THR A 70 -11.76 17.41 -6.43
CA THR A 70 -13.01 16.70 -6.25
C THR A 70 -12.80 15.23 -6.56
N ALA A 71 -13.20 14.37 -5.64
CA ALA A 71 -13.27 12.93 -5.84
C ALA A 71 -14.62 12.54 -6.44
N VAL A 72 -14.58 11.66 -7.42
CA VAL A 72 -15.74 10.98 -8.01
C VAL A 72 -15.53 9.49 -7.80
N ASN A 73 -16.48 8.81 -7.17
CA ASN A 73 -16.41 7.37 -6.92
C ASN A 73 -17.77 6.74 -7.18
N ILE A 74 -17.82 5.84 -8.16
CA ILE A 74 -19.02 5.09 -8.49
C ILE A 74 -18.85 3.64 -8.10
N TRP A 75 -19.75 3.14 -7.24
CA TRP A 75 -19.85 1.73 -6.90
C TRP A 75 -20.99 1.11 -7.69
N TYR A 76 -20.69 0.03 -8.40
CA TYR A 76 -21.69 -0.90 -8.91
C TYR A 76 -21.83 -2.03 -7.90
N HIS A 77 -23.06 -2.34 -7.53
CA HIS A 77 -23.38 -3.32 -6.49
C HIS A 77 -23.35 -4.74 -7.09
N VAL A 78 -22.18 -5.11 -7.61
CA VAL A 78 -21.91 -6.36 -8.32
C VAL A 78 -20.44 -6.77 -8.12
N GLY A 79 -20.20 -8.03 -7.78
CA GLY A 79 -18.85 -8.61 -7.69
C GLY A 79 -18.87 -10.11 -8.03
N PRO A 80 -17.86 -10.88 -7.64
CA PRO A 80 -17.86 -12.35 -7.71
C PRO A 80 -19.11 -13.00 -7.10
N ALA A 81 -19.76 -12.39 -6.11
CA ALA A 81 -21.06 -12.83 -5.57
C ALA A 81 -22.15 -13.02 -6.66
N ASN A 82 -22.00 -12.36 -7.81
CA ASN A 82 -22.97 -12.30 -8.90
C ASN A 82 -22.55 -13.10 -10.13
N GLU A 83 -21.39 -13.77 -10.10
CA GLU A 83 -20.85 -14.54 -11.22
C GLU A 83 -21.67 -15.79 -11.52
N ALA A 84 -21.71 -16.17 -12.81
CA ALA A 84 -22.28 -17.44 -13.22
C ALA A 84 -21.29 -18.59 -12.99
N PRO A 85 -21.76 -19.81 -12.69
CA PRO A 85 -20.88 -20.97 -12.58
C PRO A 85 -20.03 -21.19 -13.84
N GLY A 86 -18.73 -21.46 -13.66
CA GLY A 86 -17.77 -21.68 -14.77
C GLY A 86 -17.23 -20.39 -15.41
N LEU A 87 -17.46 -19.24 -14.77
CA LEU A 87 -16.94 -17.93 -15.16
C LEU A 87 -16.30 -17.24 -13.93
N THR A 88 -15.39 -17.91 -13.23
CA THR A 88 -14.70 -17.31 -12.08
C THR A 88 -13.78 -16.14 -12.49
N GLY A 89 -13.78 -15.07 -11.69
CA GLY A 89 -12.99 -13.85 -11.95
C GLY A 89 -13.58 -12.97 -13.04
N PHE A 90 -14.83 -13.24 -13.43
CA PHE A 90 -15.54 -12.52 -14.47
C PHE A 90 -15.91 -11.09 -14.08
N ALA A 91 -16.27 -10.82 -12.81
CA ALA A 91 -16.52 -9.45 -12.35
C ALA A 91 -15.26 -8.58 -12.46
N HIS A 92 -14.10 -9.14 -12.10
CA HIS A 92 -12.81 -8.48 -12.26
C HIS A 92 -12.40 -8.34 -13.74
N LEU A 93 -12.64 -9.35 -14.58
CA LEU A 93 -12.48 -9.21 -16.04
C LEU A 93 -13.39 -8.10 -16.58
N PHE A 94 -14.63 -8.02 -16.10
CA PHE A 94 -15.56 -6.98 -16.49
C PHE A 94 -15.08 -5.60 -16.05
N GLU A 95 -14.43 -5.51 -14.89
CA GLU A 95 -13.79 -4.27 -14.45
C GLU A 95 -12.86 -3.70 -15.53
N HIS A 96 -11.99 -4.55 -16.06
CA HIS A 96 -11.10 -4.24 -17.18
C HIS A 96 -11.83 -3.85 -18.46
N MET A 97 -12.98 -4.47 -18.75
CA MET A 97 -13.78 -4.12 -19.93
C MET A 97 -14.29 -2.67 -19.88
N MET A 98 -14.52 -2.10 -18.70
CA MET A 98 -14.92 -0.69 -18.54
C MET A 98 -13.79 0.32 -18.85
N PHE A 99 -12.56 -0.16 -19.03
CA PHE A 99 -11.43 0.63 -19.56
C PHE A 99 -11.19 0.41 -21.06
N ALA A 100 -12.04 -0.37 -21.73
CA ALA A 100 -12.02 -0.49 -23.18
C ALA A 100 -12.54 0.80 -23.86
N ALA A 101 -12.98 0.69 -25.11
CA ALA A 101 -13.65 1.80 -25.79
C ALA A 101 -15.13 1.88 -25.36
N THR A 102 -15.64 3.10 -25.33
CA THR A 102 -17.08 3.42 -25.27
C THR A 102 -17.45 4.17 -26.56
N LYS A 103 -18.74 4.40 -26.81
CA LYS A 103 -19.18 5.06 -28.04
C LYS A 103 -18.50 6.41 -28.30
N HIS A 104 -18.33 7.22 -27.26
CA HIS A 104 -17.78 8.58 -27.39
C HIS A 104 -16.32 8.65 -26.97
N VAL A 105 -15.85 7.69 -26.16
CA VAL A 105 -14.46 7.66 -25.67
C VAL A 105 -13.72 6.44 -26.22
N PRO A 106 -12.82 6.62 -27.20
CA PRO A 106 -11.98 5.55 -27.69
C PRO A 106 -11.14 4.90 -26.60
N ARG A 107 -10.71 3.65 -26.80
CA ARG A 107 -9.86 2.91 -25.87
C ARG A 107 -8.62 3.72 -25.49
N GLY A 108 -8.33 3.80 -24.19
CA GLY A 108 -7.21 4.56 -23.61
C GLY A 108 -7.38 6.08 -23.59
N MET A 109 -8.38 6.64 -24.29
CA MET A 109 -8.59 8.09 -24.32
C MET A 109 -9.13 8.64 -22.99
N ALA A 110 -9.96 7.88 -22.27
CA ALA A 110 -10.47 8.27 -20.96
C ALA A 110 -9.32 8.54 -19.98
N ASP A 111 -8.43 7.56 -19.84
CA ASP A 111 -7.26 7.65 -18.96
C ASP A 111 -6.33 8.78 -19.41
N GLN A 112 -6.12 8.94 -20.73
CA GLN A 112 -5.27 10.01 -21.27
C GLN A 112 -5.84 11.40 -20.98
N LEU A 113 -7.18 11.55 -21.03
CA LEU A 113 -7.86 12.81 -20.73
C LEU A 113 -7.82 13.10 -19.23
N LEU A 114 -8.10 12.11 -18.38
CA LEU A 114 -8.09 12.25 -16.92
C LEU A 114 -6.68 12.53 -16.40
N GLU A 115 -5.68 11.74 -16.78
CA GLU A 115 -4.27 11.98 -16.43
C GLU A 115 -3.79 13.34 -16.94
N GLY A 116 -4.11 13.68 -18.19
CA GLY A 116 -3.79 14.98 -18.78
C GLY A 116 -4.54 16.15 -18.11
N ALA A 117 -5.63 15.88 -17.40
CA ALA A 117 -6.37 16.85 -16.60
C ALA A 117 -5.88 16.92 -15.14
N GLY A 118 -4.88 16.11 -14.76
CA GLY A 118 -4.31 16.08 -13.41
C GLY A 118 -4.98 15.11 -12.45
N ALA A 119 -5.77 14.15 -12.95
CA ALA A 119 -6.39 13.15 -12.10
C ALA A 119 -5.33 12.39 -11.27
N THR A 120 -5.58 12.28 -9.98
CA THR A 120 -4.91 11.38 -9.03
C THR A 120 -5.91 10.32 -8.57
N ASP A 121 -5.43 9.24 -7.95
CA ASP A 121 -6.29 8.13 -7.53
C ASP A 121 -7.24 7.63 -8.64
N SER A 122 -6.80 7.63 -9.89
CA SER A 122 -7.59 7.18 -11.04
C SER A 122 -7.45 5.68 -11.18
N ASN A 123 -8.47 4.90 -10.80
CA ASN A 123 -8.43 3.44 -10.90
C ASN A 123 -9.82 2.77 -10.83
N GLY A 124 -9.84 1.45 -11.06
CA GLY A 124 -10.92 0.54 -10.71
C GLY A 124 -10.51 -0.42 -9.59
N SER A 125 -11.49 -1.01 -8.91
CA SER A 125 -11.25 -2.21 -8.11
C SER A 125 -12.50 -3.07 -7.97
N THR A 126 -12.29 -4.38 -7.78
CA THR A 126 -13.33 -5.37 -7.54
C THR A 126 -13.05 -6.11 -6.24
N ASP A 127 -14.07 -6.23 -5.40
CA ASP A 127 -14.10 -7.19 -4.29
C ASP A 127 -15.29 -8.13 -4.47
N PHE A 128 -15.58 -8.95 -3.46
CA PHE A 128 -16.62 -9.96 -3.51
C PHE A 128 -18.03 -9.43 -3.79
N ASP A 129 -18.35 -8.21 -3.35
CA ASP A 129 -19.71 -7.66 -3.33
C ASP A 129 -19.89 -6.43 -4.22
N ARG A 130 -18.80 -5.80 -4.69
CA ARG A 130 -18.85 -4.62 -5.55
C ARG A 130 -17.68 -4.53 -6.54
N THR A 131 -17.91 -3.73 -7.57
CA THR A 131 -16.89 -3.20 -8.48
C THR A 131 -17.05 -1.69 -8.48
N ASN A 132 -15.95 -0.95 -8.30
CA ASN A 132 -15.99 0.50 -8.31
C ASN A 132 -14.95 1.13 -9.22
N TYR A 133 -15.22 2.37 -9.62
CA TYR A 133 -14.32 3.22 -10.40
C TYR A 133 -14.25 4.58 -9.75
N PHE A 134 -13.05 5.12 -9.65
CA PHE A 134 -12.84 6.35 -8.92
C PHE A 134 -11.71 7.17 -9.50
N ASP A 135 -11.86 8.48 -9.34
CA ASP A 135 -10.94 9.50 -9.81
C ASP A 135 -10.95 10.66 -8.82
N THR A 136 -9.79 11.21 -8.48
CA THR A 136 -9.67 12.52 -7.82
C THR A 136 -9.17 13.51 -8.86
N VAL A 137 -9.97 14.50 -9.23
CA VAL A 137 -9.63 15.48 -10.27
C VAL A 137 -9.55 16.90 -9.70
N PRO A 138 -8.84 17.84 -10.33
CA PRO A 138 -9.02 19.26 -10.01
C PRO A 138 -10.49 19.67 -10.13
N SER A 139 -10.99 20.55 -9.27
CA SER A 139 -12.43 20.87 -9.17
C SER A 139 -13.06 21.29 -10.50
N ASN A 140 -12.31 22.03 -11.32
CA ASN A 140 -12.76 22.50 -12.62
C ASN A 140 -12.85 21.39 -13.69
N GLN A 141 -12.46 20.16 -13.37
CA GLN A 141 -12.50 18.98 -14.24
C GLN A 141 -13.59 17.99 -13.83
N LEU A 142 -14.45 18.32 -12.86
CA LEU A 142 -15.56 17.46 -12.43
C LEU A 142 -16.42 16.99 -13.62
N GLU A 143 -16.75 17.90 -14.54
CA GLU A 143 -17.55 17.56 -15.72
C GLU A 143 -16.88 16.50 -16.61
N LEU A 144 -15.55 16.55 -16.74
CA LEU A 144 -14.79 15.56 -17.49
C LEU A 144 -14.91 14.17 -16.85
N ALA A 145 -14.74 14.07 -15.53
CA ALA A 145 -14.90 12.81 -14.79
C ALA A 145 -16.33 12.26 -14.89
N LEU A 146 -17.35 13.12 -14.74
CA LEU A 146 -18.74 12.69 -14.88
C LEU A 146 -19.05 12.22 -16.30
N TRP A 147 -18.52 12.89 -17.33
CA TRP A 147 -18.66 12.46 -18.72
C TRP A 147 -18.04 11.08 -18.94
N THR A 148 -16.79 10.86 -18.53
CA THR A 148 -16.10 9.56 -18.73
C THR A 148 -16.82 8.43 -17.99
N HIS A 149 -17.21 8.61 -16.73
CA HIS A 149 -17.96 7.58 -15.98
C HIS A 149 -19.35 7.34 -16.56
N SER A 150 -20.04 8.39 -17.00
CA SER A 150 -21.34 8.23 -17.66
C SER A 150 -21.22 7.50 -18.99
N ASP A 151 -20.12 7.70 -19.74
CA ASP A 151 -19.94 7.02 -21.02
C ASP A 151 -19.72 5.52 -20.83
N ARG A 152 -18.94 5.15 -19.81
CA ARG A 152 -18.74 3.77 -19.38
C ARG A 152 -20.07 3.11 -18.99
N MET A 153 -20.91 3.78 -18.21
CA MET A 153 -22.23 3.27 -17.79
C MET A 153 -23.24 3.22 -18.95
N GLY A 154 -23.23 4.21 -19.84
CA GLY A 154 -24.31 4.43 -20.79
C GLY A 154 -24.09 3.83 -22.17
N TYR A 155 -22.82 3.69 -22.60
CA TYR A 155 -22.46 3.53 -24.01
C TYR A 155 -21.28 2.56 -24.26
N LEU A 156 -20.91 1.73 -23.27
CA LEU A 156 -19.91 0.68 -23.46
C LEU A 156 -20.34 -0.34 -24.53
N LEU A 157 -21.59 -0.80 -24.47
CA LEU A 157 -22.10 -1.88 -25.33
C LEU A 157 -22.21 -1.51 -26.81
N ASP A 158 -22.22 -0.22 -27.14
CA ASP A 158 -22.29 0.31 -28.50
C ASP A 158 -21.03 -0.02 -29.34
N VAL A 159 -19.89 -0.26 -28.70
CA VAL A 159 -18.61 -0.49 -29.38
C VAL A 159 -17.87 -1.73 -28.91
N LEU A 160 -18.41 -2.44 -27.91
CA LEU A 160 -17.79 -3.63 -27.35
C LEU A 160 -17.70 -4.76 -28.38
N ASP A 161 -16.48 -5.25 -28.60
CA ASP A 161 -16.21 -6.30 -29.60
C ASP A 161 -15.32 -7.44 -29.05
N GLN A 162 -15.11 -8.44 -29.90
CA GLN A 162 -14.31 -9.62 -29.55
C GLN A 162 -12.83 -9.27 -29.36
N THR A 163 -12.31 -8.27 -30.06
CA THR A 163 -10.91 -7.83 -29.94
C THR A 163 -10.66 -7.21 -28.56
N ALA A 164 -11.57 -6.37 -28.08
CA ALA A 164 -11.51 -5.82 -26.74
C ALA A 164 -11.49 -6.93 -25.67
N LEU A 165 -12.40 -7.91 -25.79
CA LEU A 165 -12.47 -9.04 -24.85
C LEU A 165 -11.17 -9.87 -24.85
N THR A 166 -10.69 -10.29 -26.02
CA THR A 166 -9.46 -11.08 -26.12
C THR A 166 -8.26 -10.34 -25.52
N ASN A 167 -8.14 -9.04 -25.77
CA ASN A 167 -7.06 -8.24 -25.19
C ASN A 167 -7.16 -8.16 -23.66
N GLN A 168 -8.35 -7.95 -23.09
CA GLN A 168 -8.50 -7.87 -21.63
C GLN A 168 -8.36 -9.24 -20.94
N GLN A 169 -8.78 -10.34 -21.58
CA GLN A 169 -8.50 -11.69 -21.10
C GLN A 169 -6.99 -11.91 -20.91
N ASP A 170 -6.16 -11.50 -21.87
CA ASP A 170 -4.70 -11.64 -21.76
C ASP A 170 -4.11 -10.74 -20.67
N VAL A 171 -4.60 -9.51 -20.51
CA VAL A 171 -4.17 -8.59 -19.44
C VAL A 171 -4.47 -9.18 -18.06
N VAL A 172 -5.70 -9.63 -17.81
CA VAL A 172 -6.11 -10.21 -16.52
C VAL A 172 -5.38 -11.52 -16.24
N ARG A 173 -5.14 -12.34 -17.27
CA ARG A 173 -4.31 -13.54 -17.11
C ARG A 173 -2.85 -13.19 -16.79
N ASN A 174 -2.29 -12.11 -17.33
CA ASN A 174 -0.97 -11.63 -16.93
C ASN A 174 -0.94 -11.11 -15.48
N GLU A 175 -2.02 -10.47 -15.04
CA GLU A 175 -2.19 -10.06 -13.65
C GLU A 175 -2.25 -11.25 -12.70
N ARG A 176 -3.00 -12.30 -13.05
CA ARG A 176 -3.04 -13.55 -12.27
C ARG A 176 -1.63 -14.15 -12.12
N ARG A 177 -0.88 -14.26 -13.22
CA ARG A 177 0.51 -14.75 -13.17
C ARG A 177 1.37 -13.90 -12.24
N GLN A 178 1.19 -12.59 -12.26
CA GLN A 178 1.96 -11.65 -11.44
C GLN A 178 1.59 -11.71 -9.96
N SER A 179 0.29 -11.73 -9.65
CA SER A 179 -0.27 -11.55 -8.30
C SER A 179 -0.51 -12.85 -7.53
N VAL A 180 -0.56 -14.00 -8.22
CA VAL A 180 -0.81 -15.31 -7.61
C VAL A 180 0.33 -16.29 -7.86
N GLU A 181 0.72 -16.51 -9.12
CA GLU A 181 1.62 -17.63 -9.48
C GLU A 181 3.11 -17.29 -9.30
N ASN A 182 3.45 -16.01 -9.40
CA ASN A 182 4.80 -15.49 -9.23
C ASN A 182 4.98 -14.75 -7.89
N ALA A 183 3.88 -14.45 -7.19
CA ALA A 183 3.88 -13.85 -5.87
C ALA A 183 4.07 -14.94 -4.79
N PRO A 184 5.03 -14.80 -3.86
CA PRO A 184 5.20 -15.74 -2.75
C PRO A 184 3.88 -15.98 -2.00
N TYR A 185 3.54 -17.24 -1.77
CA TYR A 185 2.34 -17.73 -1.10
C TYR A 185 1.02 -17.41 -1.81
N GLY A 186 1.02 -16.87 -3.04
CA GLY A 186 -0.21 -16.51 -3.75
C GLY A 186 -1.12 -17.71 -4.02
N ILE A 187 -0.57 -18.82 -4.52
CA ILE A 187 -1.31 -20.08 -4.71
C ILE A 187 -1.72 -20.74 -3.39
N VAL A 188 -0.99 -20.46 -2.30
CA VAL A 188 -1.30 -20.98 -0.95
C VAL A 188 -2.55 -20.26 -0.43
N GLN A 189 -2.63 -18.95 -0.63
CA GLN A 189 -3.82 -18.16 -0.31
C GLN A 189 -5.01 -18.55 -1.18
N GLU A 190 -4.83 -18.81 -2.47
CA GLU A 190 -5.90 -19.33 -3.33
C GLU A 190 -6.45 -20.68 -2.80
N ALA A 191 -5.57 -21.57 -2.37
CA ALA A 191 -5.96 -22.84 -1.79
C ALA A 191 -6.77 -22.68 -0.48
N LEU A 192 -6.54 -21.61 0.30
CA LEU A 192 -7.36 -21.27 1.47
C LEU A 192 -8.82 -21.03 1.07
N TYR A 193 -9.08 -20.26 0.02
CA TYR A 193 -10.44 -20.00 -0.50
C TYR A 193 -11.10 -21.28 -1.01
N HIS A 194 -10.34 -22.14 -1.73
CA HIS A 194 -10.84 -23.43 -2.20
C HIS A 194 -11.26 -24.38 -1.06
N GLN A 195 -10.70 -24.20 0.13
CA GLN A 195 -11.05 -25.00 1.31
C GLN A 195 -12.14 -24.33 2.16
N LEU A 196 -12.26 -23.00 2.14
CA LEU A 196 -13.32 -22.27 2.85
C LEU A 196 -14.69 -22.52 2.21
N PHE A 197 -14.73 -22.52 0.88
CA PHE A 197 -15.97 -22.53 0.12
C PHE A 197 -16.09 -23.78 -0.76
N PRO A 198 -17.30 -24.33 -0.99
CA PRO A 198 -17.48 -25.34 -2.02
C PRO A 198 -17.33 -24.72 -3.42
N LYS A 199 -16.96 -25.51 -4.43
CA LYS A 199 -16.79 -25.06 -5.82
C LYS A 199 -17.96 -24.28 -6.41
N THR A 200 -19.18 -24.52 -5.91
CA THR A 200 -20.41 -23.85 -6.36
C THR A 200 -20.66 -22.49 -5.71
N HIS A 201 -19.90 -22.13 -4.67
CA HIS A 201 -20.06 -20.87 -3.96
C HIS A 201 -19.25 -19.76 -4.65
N PRO A 202 -19.79 -18.54 -4.81
CA PRO A 202 -19.16 -17.48 -5.60
C PRO A 202 -17.79 -17.04 -5.06
N TYR A 203 -17.55 -17.15 -3.75
CA TYR A 203 -16.25 -16.78 -3.16
C TYR A 203 -15.15 -17.84 -3.33
N TYR A 204 -15.45 -18.99 -3.96
CA TYR A 204 -14.53 -20.13 -4.08
C TYR A 204 -13.20 -19.77 -4.75
N ALA A 205 -13.25 -19.07 -5.87
CA ALA A 205 -12.09 -18.87 -6.74
C ALA A 205 -11.27 -17.61 -6.40
N SER A 206 -11.51 -16.99 -5.24
CA SER A 206 -11.10 -15.61 -4.93
C SER A 206 -11.56 -14.62 -6.01
N VAL A 207 -11.14 -13.36 -5.95
CA VAL A 207 -11.57 -12.33 -6.91
C VAL A 207 -10.94 -12.52 -8.30
N ILE A 208 -9.69 -13.01 -8.37
CA ILE A 208 -8.92 -13.06 -9.61
C ILE A 208 -9.37 -14.16 -10.58
N GLY A 209 -10.01 -15.23 -10.06
CA GLY A 209 -10.50 -16.36 -10.85
C GLY A 209 -9.41 -17.26 -11.45
N SER A 210 -9.84 -18.18 -12.31
CA SER A 210 -8.97 -19.17 -12.96
C SER A 210 -8.64 -18.80 -14.41
N HIS A 211 -7.48 -19.23 -14.90
CA HIS A 211 -7.11 -19.04 -16.31
C HIS A 211 -8.12 -19.64 -17.29
N ALA A 212 -8.71 -20.79 -16.96
CA ALA A 212 -9.66 -21.47 -17.83
C ALA A 212 -10.97 -20.67 -17.94
N ASP A 213 -11.50 -20.20 -16.82
CA ASP A 213 -12.76 -19.47 -16.79
C ASP A 213 -12.64 -18.07 -17.39
N ILE A 214 -11.53 -17.35 -17.10
CA ILE A 214 -11.23 -16.07 -17.75
C ILE A 214 -11.20 -16.25 -19.27
N GLN A 215 -10.58 -17.32 -19.75
CA GLN A 215 -10.49 -17.61 -21.19
C GLN A 215 -11.82 -18.10 -21.79
N ASN A 216 -12.68 -18.72 -20.98
CA ASN A 216 -13.99 -19.24 -21.38
C ASN A 216 -15.05 -18.15 -21.54
N ALA A 217 -14.87 -16.98 -20.91
CA ALA A 217 -15.75 -15.83 -21.07
C ALA A 217 -15.96 -15.45 -22.54
N LYS A 218 -17.22 -15.27 -22.95
CA LYS A 218 -17.62 -14.90 -24.32
C LYS A 218 -18.16 -13.48 -24.35
N LEU A 219 -18.13 -12.86 -25.53
CA LEU A 219 -18.67 -11.50 -25.71
C LEU A 219 -20.15 -11.40 -25.31
N ALA A 220 -20.94 -12.47 -25.52
CA ALA A 220 -22.33 -12.52 -25.09
C ALA A 220 -22.45 -12.43 -23.55
N ASP A 221 -21.62 -13.17 -22.81
CA ASP A 221 -21.61 -13.14 -21.35
C ASP A 221 -21.32 -11.72 -20.84
N ILE A 222 -20.38 -11.01 -21.49
CA ILE A 222 -20.03 -9.62 -21.13
C ILE A 222 -21.25 -8.70 -21.34
N LYS A 223 -21.91 -8.80 -22.50
CA LYS A 223 -23.10 -7.99 -22.80
C LYS A 223 -24.23 -8.26 -21.81
N ASP A 224 -24.46 -9.52 -21.45
CA ASP A 224 -25.49 -9.93 -20.51
C ASP A 224 -25.19 -9.44 -19.09
N PHE A 225 -23.94 -9.56 -18.64
CA PHE A 225 -23.50 -9.09 -17.32
C PHE A 225 -23.64 -7.58 -17.17
N PHE A 226 -23.24 -6.80 -18.18
CA PHE A 226 -23.44 -5.35 -18.19
C PHE A 226 -24.91 -4.98 -18.09
N THR A 227 -25.73 -5.54 -18.98
CA THR A 227 -27.17 -5.25 -19.06
C THR A 227 -27.88 -5.58 -17.75
N LYS A 228 -27.42 -6.62 -17.05
CA LYS A 228 -28.01 -7.04 -15.79
C LYS A 228 -27.57 -6.19 -14.60
N TYR A 229 -26.29 -5.81 -14.52
CA TYR A 229 -25.72 -5.32 -13.25
C TYR A 229 -25.19 -3.88 -13.29
N TYR A 230 -24.91 -3.30 -14.45
CA TYR A 230 -24.28 -1.98 -14.60
C TYR A 230 -25.29 -0.85 -14.91
N GLY A 231 -26.57 -1.07 -14.59
CA GLY A 231 -27.61 -0.04 -14.71
C GLY A 231 -27.60 0.98 -13.55
N PRO A 232 -28.15 2.20 -13.75
CA PRO A 232 -28.18 3.25 -12.73
C PRO A 232 -28.82 2.79 -11.40
N ASN A 233 -29.87 1.97 -11.47
CA ASN A 233 -30.59 1.42 -10.32
C ASN A 233 -29.82 0.39 -9.47
N ASN A 234 -28.61 0.01 -9.87
CA ASN A 234 -27.73 -0.88 -9.12
C ASN A 234 -26.36 -0.24 -8.82
N ALA A 235 -26.33 1.10 -8.73
CA ALA A 235 -25.12 1.86 -8.49
C ALA A 235 -25.34 3.01 -7.50
N SER A 236 -24.25 3.44 -6.88
CA SER A 236 -24.17 4.67 -6.09
C SER A 236 -22.98 5.52 -6.53
N LEU A 237 -23.22 6.83 -6.68
CA LEU A 237 -22.24 7.82 -7.10
C LEU A 237 -21.98 8.79 -5.96
N VAL A 238 -20.76 8.79 -5.42
CA VAL A 238 -20.30 9.79 -4.46
C VAL A 238 -19.42 10.81 -5.16
N ILE A 239 -19.71 12.10 -4.95
CA ILE A 239 -18.88 13.23 -5.37
C ILE A 239 -18.50 14.01 -4.12
N ALA A 240 -17.21 14.09 -3.81
CA ALA A 240 -16.70 14.69 -2.57
C ALA A 240 -15.52 15.63 -2.81
N GLY A 241 -15.61 16.89 -2.39
CA GLY A 241 -14.52 17.86 -2.46
C GLY A 241 -15.02 19.26 -2.80
N ASP A 242 -14.20 20.05 -3.49
CA ASP A 242 -14.47 21.45 -3.79
C ASP A 242 -15.51 21.58 -4.91
N ILE A 243 -16.79 21.50 -4.53
CA ILE A 243 -17.94 21.49 -5.45
C ILE A 243 -18.98 22.54 -5.06
N ASP A 244 -19.75 22.98 -6.06
CA ASP A 244 -21.04 23.63 -5.84
C ASP A 244 -22.13 22.55 -6.01
N LYS A 245 -22.91 22.27 -4.95
CA LYS A 245 -23.90 21.19 -4.97
C LYS A 245 -24.96 21.38 -6.05
N ALA A 246 -25.47 22.60 -6.24
CA ALA A 246 -26.52 22.87 -7.22
C ALA A 246 -26.03 22.59 -8.66
N LYS A 247 -24.86 23.14 -9.02
CA LYS A 247 -24.22 22.87 -10.32
C LYS A 247 -23.88 21.40 -10.49
N THR A 248 -23.43 20.75 -9.41
CA THR A 248 -23.11 19.32 -9.45
C THR A 248 -24.35 18.49 -9.73
N LYS A 249 -25.51 18.82 -9.15
CA LYS A 249 -26.79 18.16 -9.45
C LYS A 249 -27.22 18.36 -10.90
N GLU A 250 -27.01 19.55 -11.45
CA GLU A 250 -27.25 19.82 -12.88
C GLU A 250 -26.37 18.93 -13.78
N LEU A 251 -25.07 18.83 -13.47
CA LEU A 251 -24.14 17.95 -14.19
C LEU A 251 -24.54 16.48 -14.04
N VAL A 252 -24.81 16.01 -12.83
CA VAL A 252 -25.25 14.63 -12.60
C VAL A 252 -26.52 14.32 -13.40
N ASN A 253 -27.52 15.21 -13.39
CA ASN A 253 -28.73 15.04 -14.18
C ASN A 253 -28.44 15.05 -15.69
N LYS A 254 -27.56 15.93 -16.17
CA LYS A 254 -27.14 15.98 -17.59
C LYS A 254 -26.49 14.66 -18.02
N TYR A 255 -25.58 14.10 -17.22
CA TYR A 255 -24.78 12.95 -17.62
C TYR A 255 -25.44 11.60 -17.36
N PHE A 256 -26.25 11.48 -16.30
CA PHE A 256 -26.84 10.21 -15.88
C PHE A 256 -28.38 10.20 -15.95
N GLY A 257 -29.05 11.35 -15.95
CA GLY A 257 -30.50 11.45 -15.77
C GLY A 257 -31.33 10.86 -16.91
N SER A 258 -30.82 10.87 -18.14
CA SER A 258 -31.51 10.31 -19.31
C SER A 258 -31.34 8.79 -19.48
N PHE A 259 -30.48 8.15 -18.68
CA PHE A 259 -30.25 6.71 -18.77
C PHE A 259 -31.47 5.92 -18.30
N LYS A 260 -31.75 4.84 -19.03
CA LYS A 260 -32.78 3.88 -18.62
C LYS A 260 -32.35 3.20 -17.33
N SER A 261 -33.30 2.96 -16.43
CA SER A 261 -33.12 1.99 -15.36
C SER A 261 -32.78 0.62 -15.96
N GLY A 262 -31.83 -0.08 -15.36
CA GLY A 262 -31.60 -1.49 -15.63
C GLY A 262 -32.74 -2.36 -15.07
N PRO A 263 -32.69 -3.68 -15.32
CA PRO A 263 -33.58 -4.62 -14.68
C PRO A 263 -33.36 -4.62 -13.16
N ALA A 264 -34.35 -5.13 -12.41
CA ALA A 264 -34.16 -5.35 -10.98
C ALA A 264 -33.05 -6.40 -10.75
N VAL A 265 -32.07 -6.06 -9.91
CA VAL A 265 -30.97 -6.96 -9.55
C VAL A 265 -31.34 -7.72 -8.29
N PRO A 266 -31.56 -9.05 -8.36
CA PRO A 266 -31.81 -9.83 -7.16
C PRO A 266 -30.53 -9.89 -6.33
N LYS A 267 -30.67 -9.74 -5.01
CA LYS A 267 -29.57 -10.00 -4.08
C LYS A 267 -29.16 -11.48 -4.19
N PRO A 268 -27.86 -11.81 -4.24
CA PRO A 268 -27.42 -13.20 -4.26
C PRO A 268 -27.97 -13.96 -3.05
N ALA A 269 -28.77 -15.00 -3.30
CA ALA A 269 -29.39 -15.84 -2.27
C ALA A 269 -28.56 -17.12 -2.03
N VAL A 270 -27.25 -16.96 -1.92
CA VAL A 270 -26.33 -18.09 -1.70
C VAL A 270 -26.24 -18.40 -0.22
N VAL A 271 -26.53 -19.64 0.15
CA VAL A 271 -26.30 -20.14 1.50
C VAL A 271 -24.85 -20.60 1.60
N THR A 272 -24.06 -19.97 2.46
CA THR A 272 -22.72 -20.45 2.78
C THR A 272 -22.83 -21.65 3.73
N PRO A 273 -22.44 -22.86 3.32
CA PRO A 273 -22.50 -24.01 4.23
C PRO A 273 -21.46 -23.86 5.34
N PRO A 274 -21.80 -24.21 6.59
CA PRO A 274 -20.85 -24.12 7.69
C PRO A 274 -19.72 -25.15 7.53
N ILE A 275 -18.56 -24.83 8.09
CA ILE A 275 -17.48 -25.80 8.28
C ILE A 275 -17.75 -26.54 9.60
N THR A 276 -18.10 -27.83 9.51
CA THR A 276 -18.43 -28.67 10.68
C THR A 276 -17.27 -29.54 11.15
N GLN A 277 -16.20 -29.64 10.35
CA GLN A 277 -14.96 -30.33 10.68
C GLN A 277 -13.77 -29.55 10.11
N GLU A 278 -12.65 -29.52 10.85
CA GLU A 278 -11.40 -28.90 10.39
C GLU A 278 -11.02 -29.44 9.01
N ARG A 279 -10.67 -28.53 8.10
CA ARG A 279 -10.12 -28.86 6.78
C ARG A 279 -8.65 -28.47 6.78
N ARG A 280 -7.79 -29.35 6.27
CA ARG A 280 -6.34 -29.14 6.25
C ARG A 280 -5.73 -29.56 4.93
N ILE A 281 -4.82 -28.73 4.41
CA ILE A 281 -3.99 -29.06 3.25
C ILE A 281 -2.57 -28.49 3.39
N VAL A 282 -1.63 -29.10 2.68
CA VAL A 282 -0.25 -28.59 2.52
C VAL A 282 -0.06 -28.25 1.04
N VAL A 283 0.43 -27.05 0.76
CA VAL A 283 0.65 -26.52 -0.59
C VAL A 283 2.12 -26.18 -0.73
N GLN A 284 2.76 -26.71 -1.76
CA GLN A 284 4.13 -26.37 -2.10
C GLN A 284 4.18 -25.09 -2.91
N ASP A 285 5.14 -24.20 -2.62
CA ASP A 285 5.40 -22.98 -3.39
C ASP A 285 6.91 -22.67 -3.48
N ARG A 286 7.31 -21.78 -4.39
CA ARG A 286 8.70 -21.34 -4.62
C ARG A 286 9.16 -20.34 -3.56
N VAL A 287 9.13 -20.78 -2.31
CA VAL A 287 9.49 -20.02 -1.11
C VAL A 287 10.61 -20.72 -0.33
N GLU A 288 11.36 -19.98 0.49
CA GLU A 288 12.37 -20.46 1.42
C GLU A 288 11.76 -20.71 2.82
N LEU A 289 10.78 -19.91 3.23
CA LEU A 289 10.16 -20.01 4.55
C LEU A 289 8.78 -20.68 4.49
N PRO A 290 8.42 -21.56 5.44
CA PRO A 290 7.04 -22.01 5.59
C PRO A 290 6.12 -20.90 6.08
N ARG A 291 4.84 -20.96 5.72
CA ARG A 291 3.77 -20.08 6.25
C ARG A 291 2.54 -20.90 6.59
N VAL A 292 1.89 -20.56 7.70
CA VAL A 292 0.57 -21.10 8.05
C VAL A 292 -0.51 -20.05 7.81
N PHE A 293 -1.63 -20.49 7.24
CA PHE A 293 -2.89 -19.75 7.18
C PHE A 293 -3.95 -20.52 7.96
N MET A 294 -4.70 -19.83 8.82
CA MET A 294 -5.91 -20.34 9.46
C MET A 294 -7.07 -19.40 9.11
N ALA A 295 -8.21 -19.95 8.72
CA ALA A 295 -9.38 -19.13 8.44
C ALA A 295 -10.70 -19.74 8.89
N TRP A 296 -11.66 -18.87 9.18
CA TRP A 296 -13.01 -19.19 9.63
C TRP A 296 -14.04 -18.39 8.84
N LEU A 297 -15.20 -18.99 8.61
CA LEU A 297 -16.39 -18.28 8.16
C LEU A 297 -17.03 -17.54 9.34
N THR A 298 -17.26 -16.24 9.20
CA THR A 298 -17.77 -15.35 10.25
C THR A 298 -19.00 -14.55 9.77
N PRO A 299 -19.74 -13.84 10.66
CA PRO A 299 -20.96 -13.13 10.30
C PRO A 299 -20.74 -12.09 9.21
N SER A 300 -21.77 -11.84 8.40
CA SER A 300 -21.75 -10.81 7.36
C SER A 300 -21.39 -9.41 7.91
N ALA A 301 -20.85 -8.58 7.03
CA ALA A 301 -20.45 -7.20 7.33
C ALA A 301 -21.52 -6.43 8.10
N TYR A 302 -21.10 -5.67 9.12
CA TYR A 302 -21.94 -4.82 9.96
C TYR A 302 -23.07 -5.53 10.75
N THR A 303 -23.09 -6.86 10.76
CA THR A 303 -24.03 -7.62 11.61
C THR A 303 -23.46 -7.85 13.01
N LYS A 304 -24.27 -8.43 13.89
CA LYS A 304 -23.86 -8.78 15.25
C LYS A 304 -22.56 -9.60 15.23
N ASP A 305 -21.59 -9.19 16.03
CA ASP A 305 -20.28 -9.81 16.25
C ASP A 305 -19.20 -9.50 15.21
N ASP A 306 -19.53 -8.80 14.11
CA ASP A 306 -18.55 -8.34 13.12
C ASP A 306 -17.52 -7.37 13.74
N ALA A 307 -17.98 -6.39 14.54
CA ALA A 307 -17.10 -5.45 15.23
C ALA A 307 -16.24 -6.12 16.30
N GLU A 308 -16.82 -7.06 17.06
CA GLU A 308 -16.12 -7.86 18.05
C GLU A 308 -15.01 -8.71 17.43
N LEU A 309 -15.21 -9.24 16.23
CA LEU A 309 -14.19 -9.98 15.49
C LEU A 309 -13.11 -9.06 14.92
N SER A 310 -13.47 -7.89 14.38
CA SER A 310 -12.46 -6.87 14.02
C SER A 310 -11.60 -6.44 15.22
N MET A 311 -12.22 -6.29 16.39
CA MET A 311 -11.53 -6.03 17.65
C MET A 311 -10.63 -7.21 18.06
N ALA A 312 -11.11 -8.46 17.90
CA ALA A 312 -10.33 -9.66 18.16
C ALA A 312 -9.09 -9.75 17.26
N ALA A 313 -9.23 -9.46 15.96
CA ALA A 313 -8.12 -9.42 15.00
C ALA A 313 -7.05 -8.43 15.45
N HIS A 314 -7.45 -7.21 15.86
CA HIS A 314 -6.51 -6.20 16.33
C HIS A 314 -5.82 -6.59 17.65
N ILE A 315 -6.55 -7.21 18.58
CA ILE A 315 -5.97 -7.71 19.85
C ILE A 315 -4.98 -8.85 19.59
N LEU A 316 -5.27 -9.71 18.63
CA LEU A 316 -4.43 -10.84 18.25
C LEU A 316 -3.18 -10.39 17.48
N ALA A 317 -3.29 -9.51 16.48
CA ALA A 317 -2.16 -9.18 15.59
C ALA A 317 -2.06 -7.70 15.15
N GLY A 318 -2.78 -6.76 15.76
CA GLY A 318 -2.87 -5.34 15.35
C GLY A 318 -1.63 -4.48 15.57
N GLY A 319 -0.46 -5.09 15.78
CA GLY A 319 0.81 -4.39 15.99
C GLY A 319 1.74 -5.11 16.97
N LYS A 320 2.87 -4.47 17.32
CA LYS A 320 3.89 -5.07 18.19
C LYS A 320 3.43 -5.37 19.62
N SER A 321 2.32 -4.77 20.03
CA SER A 321 1.73 -4.87 21.37
C SER A 321 0.63 -5.96 21.47
N SER A 322 0.33 -6.62 20.36
CA SER A 322 -0.69 -7.66 20.22
C SER A 322 -0.23 -9.03 20.72
N ARG A 323 -1.17 -9.92 21.06
CA ARG A 323 -0.88 -11.23 21.67
C ARG A 323 0.00 -12.11 20.80
N LEU A 324 -0.36 -12.25 19.52
CA LEU A 324 0.36 -13.13 18.60
C LEU A 324 1.74 -12.57 18.26
N TYR A 325 1.87 -11.25 18.06
CA TYR A 325 3.19 -10.67 17.85
C TYR A 325 4.09 -10.91 19.06
N LYS A 326 3.59 -10.60 20.26
CA LYS A 326 4.35 -10.78 21.50
C LYS A 326 4.76 -12.25 21.68
N SER A 327 3.83 -13.17 21.55
CA SER A 327 4.07 -14.59 21.78
C SER A 327 4.98 -15.21 20.69
N LEU A 328 4.64 -15.06 19.41
CA LEU A 328 5.31 -15.77 18.31
C LEU A 328 6.55 -15.05 17.76
N VAL A 329 6.51 -13.72 17.65
CA VAL A 329 7.58 -12.93 17.02
C VAL A 329 8.60 -12.43 18.03
N TYR A 330 8.15 -12.05 19.24
CA TYR A 330 8.99 -11.45 20.27
C TYR A 330 9.53 -12.48 21.27
N ASP A 331 8.66 -13.19 22.00
CA ASP A 331 9.03 -14.09 23.09
C ASP A 331 9.61 -15.43 22.57
N LYS A 332 8.84 -16.15 21.74
CA LYS A 332 9.25 -17.46 21.20
C LYS A 332 10.22 -17.35 20.03
N GLN A 333 10.14 -16.25 19.28
CA GLN A 333 10.94 -16.00 18.07
C GLN A 333 10.82 -17.09 17.00
N ILE A 334 9.66 -17.74 16.91
CA ILE A 334 9.38 -18.80 15.93
C ILE A 334 8.82 -18.24 14.63
N ALA A 335 8.20 -17.05 14.68
CA ALA A 335 7.61 -16.37 13.52
C ALA A 335 8.41 -15.13 13.08
N GLN A 336 8.47 -14.93 11.77
CA GLN A 336 9.02 -13.75 11.11
C GLN A 336 8.03 -12.59 11.13
N ASP A 337 6.76 -12.90 10.90
CA ASP A 337 5.61 -12.00 10.92
C ASP A 337 4.35 -12.77 11.31
N VAL A 338 3.33 -12.04 11.75
CA VAL A 338 1.99 -12.57 12.03
C VAL A 338 0.95 -11.50 11.75
N GLY A 339 -0.15 -11.91 11.14
CA GLY A 339 -1.30 -11.06 10.79
C GLY A 339 -2.61 -11.70 11.23
N ALA A 340 -3.61 -10.87 11.49
CA ALA A 340 -4.99 -11.28 11.69
C ALA A 340 -5.93 -10.22 11.12
N SER A 341 -7.02 -10.64 10.49
CA SER A 341 -8.00 -9.73 9.91
C SER A 341 -9.41 -10.33 9.94
N GLN A 342 -10.39 -9.44 10.06
CA GLN A 342 -11.80 -9.70 9.78
C GLN A 342 -12.10 -9.08 8.40
N GLY A 343 -12.25 -9.93 7.39
CA GLY A 343 -12.67 -9.53 6.04
C GLY A 343 -14.19 -9.53 5.97
N SER A 344 -14.81 -8.39 6.25
CA SER A 344 -16.26 -8.21 6.29
C SER A 344 -16.87 -8.22 4.88
N ASN A 345 -17.77 -9.16 4.58
CA ASN A 345 -18.46 -9.26 3.28
C ASN A 345 -19.97 -9.53 3.46
N ALA A 346 -20.76 -9.38 2.40
CA ALA A 346 -22.23 -9.43 2.46
C ALA A 346 -22.77 -10.84 2.69
N LEU A 347 -22.28 -11.85 1.96
CA LEU A 347 -22.79 -13.23 2.08
C LEU A 347 -22.32 -13.90 3.37
N THR A 348 -21.03 -13.78 3.64
CA THR A 348 -20.34 -14.31 4.82
C THR A 348 -18.99 -13.64 4.89
N SER A 349 -18.53 -13.32 6.09
CA SER A 349 -17.19 -12.74 6.28
C SER A 349 -16.17 -13.84 6.50
N ILE A 350 -14.89 -13.47 6.44
CA ILE A 350 -13.77 -14.39 6.65
C ILE A 350 -12.85 -13.79 7.70
N PHE A 351 -12.65 -14.51 8.80
CA PHE A 351 -11.59 -14.20 9.76
C PHE A 351 -10.36 -15.00 9.39
N THR A 352 -9.21 -14.35 9.21
CA THR A 352 -7.96 -15.00 8.82
C THR A 352 -6.86 -14.67 9.82
N ILE A 353 -6.03 -15.66 10.15
CA ILE A 353 -4.74 -15.51 10.82
C ILE A 353 -3.68 -16.14 9.93
N ASP A 354 -2.59 -15.43 9.67
CA ASP A 354 -1.43 -15.97 8.95
C ASP A 354 -0.12 -15.63 9.66
N ALA A 355 0.87 -16.52 9.55
CA ALA A 355 2.18 -16.33 10.15
C ALA A 355 3.27 -17.04 9.36
N THR A 356 4.35 -16.31 9.06
CA THR A 356 5.54 -16.87 8.40
C THR A 356 6.50 -17.40 9.45
N ALA A 357 6.98 -18.63 9.28
CA ALA A 357 8.01 -19.21 10.15
C ALA A 357 9.36 -18.51 9.95
N ARG A 358 10.16 -18.42 11.02
CA ARG A 358 11.58 -18.08 10.90
C ARG A 358 12.39 -19.24 10.33
N PRO A 359 13.60 -18.98 9.79
CA PRO A 359 14.50 -20.06 9.37
C PRO A 359 14.68 -21.12 10.47
N GLY A 360 14.47 -22.39 10.13
CA GLY A 360 14.60 -23.52 11.05
C GLY A 360 13.32 -23.93 11.78
N HIS A 361 12.25 -23.12 11.72
CA HIS A 361 10.96 -23.42 12.36
C HIS A 361 9.96 -24.05 11.37
N GLN A 362 9.01 -24.81 11.90
CA GLN A 362 8.02 -25.56 11.12
C GLN A 362 6.62 -24.97 11.29
N PRO A 363 5.74 -25.03 10.27
CA PRO A 363 4.40 -24.45 10.34
C PRO A 363 3.52 -25.05 11.45
N GLU A 364 3.76 -26.30 11.84
CA GLU A 364 3.07 -26.98 12.96
C GLU A 364 3.36 -26.31 14.31
N GLU A 365 4.61 -25.89 14.53
CA GLU A 365 5.02 -25.19 15.76
C GLU A 365 4.32 -23.82 15.85
N ILE A 366 4.25 -23.13 14.71
CA ILE A 366 3.54 -21.85 14.58
C ILE A 366 2.05 -22.04 14.87
N GLU A 367 1.40 -23.01 14.22
CA GLU A 367 -0.02 -23.30 14.43
C GLU A 367 -0.34 -23.58 15.90
N GLN A 368 0.48 -24.40 16.57
CA GLN A 368 0.29 -24.70 18.00
C GLN A 368 0.38 -23.43 18.85
N ALA A 369 1.32 -22.53 18.57
CA ALA A 369 1.44 -21.26 19.28
C ALA A 369 0.25 -20.31 19.00
N LEU A 370 -0.21 -20.23 17.75
CA LEU A 370 -1.43 -19.49 17.39
C LEU A 370 -2.65 -20.03 18.15
N GLN A 371 -2.76 -21.36 18.22
CA GLN A 371 -3.85 -22.03 18.92
C GLN A 371 -3.85 -21.71 20.42
N VAL A 372 -2.68 -21.70 21.06
CA VAL A 372 -2.56 -21.38 22.49
C VAL A 372 -3.11 -19.98 22.78
N GLU A 373 -2.72 -18.97 21.99
CA GLU A 373 -3.19 -17.59 22.21
C GLU A 373 -4.68 -17.43 21.91
N LEU A 374 -5.20 -18.12 20.90
CA LEU A 374 -6.63 -18.14 20.59
C LEU A 374 -7.44 -18.78 21.73
N GLU A 375 -6.97 -19.89 22.31
CA GLU A 375 -7.60 -20.52 23.48
C GLU A 375 -7.51 -19.63 24.72
N GLN A 376 -6.40 -18.89 24.92
CA GLN A 376 -6.32 -17.91 26.01
C GLN A 376 -7.35 -16.79 25.84
N LEU A 377 -7.53 -16.28 24.62
CA LEU A 377 -8.55 -15.27 24.32
C LEU A 377 -9.97 -15.81 24.51
N ARG A 378 -10.22 -17.06 24.11
CA ARG A 378 -11.49 -17.75 24.32
C ARG A 378 -11.79 -17.98 25.81
N ALA A 379 -10.82 -18.44 26.58
CA ALA A 379 -11.01 -18.81 27.98
C ALA A 379 -11.11 -17.60 28.93
N LYS A 380 -10.33 -16.54 28.68
CA LYS A 380 -10.19 -15.41 29.61
C LYS A 380 -10.70 -14.08 29.06
N GLY A 381 -10.96 -14.00 27.76
CA GLY A 381 -11.24 -12.73 27.08
C GLY A 381 -10.01 -11.82 26.99
N PRO A 382 -10.16 -10.64 26.36
CA PRO A 382 -9.16 -9.60 26.40
C PRO A 382 -9.16 -8.87 27.74
N THR A 383 -8.00 -8.37 28.13
CA THR A 383 -7.88 -7.41 29.25
C THR A 383 -8.47 -6.05 28.86
N GLY A 384 -8.79 -5.22 29.85
CA GLY A 384 -9.26 -3.85 29.60
C GLY A 384 -8.27 -3.03 28.76
N LYS A 385 -6.97 -3.14 29.04
CA LYS A 385 -5.92 -2.47 28.28
C LYS A 385 -5.83 -2.95 26.84
N GLU A 386 -5.95 -4.26 26.58
CA GLU A 386 -5.96 -4.79 25.21
C GLU A 386 -7.13 -4.22 24.40
N LEU A 387 -8.31 -4.17 25.02
CA LEU A 387 -9.51 -3.61 24.40
C LEU A 387 -9.37 -2.11 24.12
N GLU A 388 -8.86 -1.33 25.08
CA GLU A 388 -8.66 0.12 24.91
C GLU A 388 -7.64 0.44 23.82
N ARG A 389 -6.49 -0.24 23.80
CA ARG A 389 -5.46 -0.05 22.75
C ARG A 389 -6.02 -0.34 21.37
N ALA A 390 -6.78 -1.42 21.24
CA ALA A 390 -7.38 -1.80 19.98
C ALA A 390 -8.43 -0.79 19.52
N ARG A 391 -9.29 -0.31 20.44
CA ARG A 391 -10.24 0.78 20.16
C ARG A 391 -9.53 2.07 19.72
N ASN A 392 -8.49 2.50 20.43
CA ASN A 392 -7.77 3.74 20.12
C ASN A 392 -7.06 3.67 18.76
N SER A 393 -6.51 2.50 18.42
CA SER A 393 -5.87 2.27 17.12
C SER A 393 -6.89 2.31 15.99
N ILE A 394 -8.01 1.59 16.12
CA ILE A 394 -9.09 1.56 15.13
C ILE A 394 -9.66 2.96 14.90
N GLU A 395 -9.98 3.69 15.97
CA GLU A 395 -10.53 5.05 15.88
C GLU A 395 -9.55 6.00 15.16
N THR A 396 -8.26 5.93 15.47
CA THR A 396 -7.25 6.75 14.79
C THR A 396 -7.11 6.40 13.30
N THR A 397 -7.17 5.11 12.95
CA THR A 397 -7.18 4.68 11.54
C THR A 397 -8.41 5.18 10.80
N MET A 398 -9.61 5.07 11.38
CA MET A 398 -10.84 5.59 10.79
C MET A 398 -10.80 7.10 10.59
N LEU A 399 -10.26 7.85 11.57
CA LEU A 399 -10.13 9.30 11.47
C LEU A 399 -9.07 9.74 10.46
N SER A 400 -7.97 8.98 10.32
CA SER A 400 -6.95 9.26 9.31
C SER A 400 -7.49 9.03 7.88
N GLN A 401 -8.41 8.08 7.71
CA GLN A 401 -9.06 7.80 6.43
C GLN A 401 -9.86 9.01 5.90
N VAL A 402 -10.54 9.73 6.80
CA VAL A 402 -11.43 10.86 6.41
C VAL A 402 -10.69 12.18 6.15
N GLU A 403 -9.37 12.23 6.34
CA GLU A 403 -8.56 13.37 5.86
C GLU A 403 -8.64 13.52 4.33
N LYS A 404 -8.72 12.40 3.62
CA LYS A 404 -8.69 12.34 2.16
C LYS A 404 -10.10 12.27 1.57
N MET A 405 -10.36 13.00 0.49
CA MET A 405 -11.66 12.94 -0.20
C MET A 405 -11.80 11.72 -1.14
N GLY A 406 -10.77 11.43 -1.94
CA GLY A 406 -10.78 10.34 -2.93
C GLY A 406 -9.99 9.10 -2.53
N GLY A 407 -9.78 8.18 -3.49
CA GLY A 407 -9.16 6.88 -3.22
C GLY A 407 -9.93 6.11 -2.14
N ARG A 408 -9.23 5.65 -1.09
CA ARG A 408 -9.84 5.00 0.08
C ARG A 408 -10.45 5.98 1.11
N GLY A 409 -10.56 7.28 0.78
CA GLY A 409 -11.05 8.32 1.67
C GLY A 409 -12.58 8.41 1.78
N VAL A 410 -13.09 9.62 2.02
CA VAL A 410 -14.52 9.91 2.25
C VAL A 410 -15.41 9.34 1.15
N ALA A 411 -15.07 9.52 -0.13
CA ALA A 411 -15.92 9.07 -1.22
C ALA A 411 -16.12 7.53 -1.24
N ASN A 412 -15.08 6.76 -0.90
CA ASN A 412 -15.20 5.31 -0.79
C ASN A 412 -15.96 4.89 0.46
N LEU A 413 -15.70 5.54 1.60
CA LEU A 413 -16.35 5.24 2.87
C LEU A 413 -17.88 5.45 2.80
N LEU A 414 -18.33 6.55 2.18
CA LEU A 414 -19.76 6.82 2.03
C LEU A 414 -20.45 5.81 1.12
N ASN A 415 -19.78 5.37 0.05
CA ASN A 415 -20.30 4.31 -0.81
C ASN A 415 -20.38 2.97 -0.06
N GLU A 416 -19.38 2.64 0.74
CA GLU A 416 -19.38 1.42 1.57
C GLU A 416 -20.57 1.39 2.52
N TYR A 417 -20.77 2.46 3.28
CA TYR A 417 -21.92 2.56 4.18
C TYR A 417 -23.25 2.60 3.42
N ASN A 418 -23.32 3.23 2.25
CA ASN A 418 -24.51 3.19 1.42
C ASN A 418 -24.85 1.77 0.95
N GLN A 419 -23.85 1.01 0.50
CA GLN A 419 -24.00 -0.33 -0.04
C GLN A 419 -24.46 -1.33 1.03
N TYR A 420 -23.78 -1.34 2.18
CA TYR A 420 -24.08 -2.32 3.24
C TYR A 420 -25.25 -1.92 4.14
N LEU A 421 -25.46 -0.62 4.37
CA LEU A 421 -26.37 -0.12 5.41
C LEU A 421 -27.46 0.81 4.89
N GLY A 422 -27.35 1.31 3.65
CA GLY A 422 -28.24 2.34 3.10
C GLY A 422 -28.11 3.71 3.76
N ASP A 423 -27.10 3.90 4.63
CA ASP A 423 -26.88 5.11 5.42
C ASP A 423 -25.45 5.62 5.18
N PRO A 424 -25.22 6.54 4.22
CA PRO A 424 -23.88 7.10 3.99
C PRO A 424 -23.27 7.75 5.25
N GLY A 425 -24.09 8.31 6.14
CA GLY A 425 -23.65 9.03 7.34
C GLY A 425 -23.20 8.14 8.51
N TYR A 426 -22.94 6.85 8.28
CA TYR A 426 -22.79 5.85 9.34
C TYR A 426 -21.51 5.97 10.19
N LEU A 427 -20.53 6.81 9.81
CA LEU A 427 -19.23 6.92 10.49
C LEU A 427 -19.33 7.06 12.02
N ALA A 428 -20.20 7.96 12.51
CA ALA A 428 -20.35 8.16 13.96
C ALA A 428 -20.94 6.93 14.66
N LYS A 429 -21.88 6.23 14.00
CA LYS A 429 -22.46 4.98 14.50
C LYS A 429 -21.44 3.83 14.45
N ASP A 430 -20.55 3.82 13.46
CA ASP A 430 -19.52 2.81 13.32
C ASP A 430 -18.41 2.98 14.38
N ILE A 431 -17.96 4.21 14.61
CA ILE A 431 -17.07 4.51 15.75
C ILE A 431 -17.73 4.09 17.06
N GLU A 432 -19.02 4.39 17.24
CA GLU A 432 -19.75 3.96 18.43
C GLU A 432 -19.89 2.43 18.53
N ARG A 433 -20.08 1.74 17.39
CA ARG A 433 -20.08 0.27 17.31
C ARG A 433 -18.80 -0.31 17.90
N TYR A 434 -17.63 0.26 17.60
CA TYR A 434 -16.35 -0.13 18.21
C TYR A 434 -16.20 0.33 19.66
N ARG A 435 -16.69 1.52 20.03
CA ARG A 435 -16.65 2.02 21.42
C ARG A 435 -17.49 1.15 22.36
N GLN A 436 -18.58 0.57 21.88
CA GLN A 436 -19.48 -0.31 22.63
C GLN A 436 -18.99 -1.76 22.74
N VAL A 437 -17.97 -2.16 21.98
CA VAL A 437 -17.38 -3.50 22.12
C VAL A 437 -16.85 -3.69 23.55
N THR A 438 -17.25 -4.79 24.17
CA THR A 438 -16.83 -5.19 25.52
C THR A 438 -15.92 -6.42 25.47
N ALA A 439 -15.13 -6.64 26.52
CA ALA A 439 -14.28 -7.83 26.63
C ALA A 439 -15.09 -9.14 26.54
N VAL A 440 -16.25 -9.20 27.19
CA VAL A 440 -17.18 -10.34 27.12
C VAL A 440 -17.72 -10.51 25.70
N GLY A 441 -18.00 -9.41 24.99
CA GLY A 441 -18.41 -9.43 23.59
C GLY A 441 -17.36 -10.09 22.69
N VAL A 442 -16.10 -9.64 22.80
CA VAL A 442 -14.96 -10.22 22.06
C VAL A 442 -14.79 -11.70 22.40
N GLN A 443 -14.77 -12.05 23.69
CA GLN A 443 -14.62 -13.44 24.14
C GLN A 443 -15.71 -14.34 23.55
N ARG A 444 -16.97 -13.91 23.62
CA ARG A 444 -18.11 -14.62 23.06
C ARG A 444 -17.99 -14.78 21.54
N ALA A 445 -17.61 -13.74 20.81
CA ALA A 445 -17.46 -13.81 19.36
C ALA A 445 -16.36 -14.82 18.97
N VAL A 446 -15.22 -14.79 19.66
CA VAL A 446 -14.13 -15.76 19.47
C VAL A 446 -14.59 -17.19 19.79
N ASP A 447 -15.32 -17.40 20.89
CA ASP A 447 -15.87 -18.71 21.27
C ASP A 447 -16.92 -19.23 20.27
N THR A 448 -17.72 -18.32 19.71
CA THR A 448 -18.79 -18.66 18.76
C THR A 448 -18.24 -19.04 17.39
N TYR A 449 -17.32 -18.23 16.84
CA TYR A 449 -16.92 -18.32 15.43
C TYR A 449 -15.55 -18.96 15.22
N LEU A 450 -14.56 -18.70 16.08
CA LEU A 450 -13.17 -19.11 15.85
C LEU A 450 -12.87 -20.49 16.44
N LYS A 451 -13.73 -21.48 16.16
CA LYS A 451 -13.63 -22.86 16.67
C LYS A 451 -12.66 -23.72 15.86
N ASN A 452 -11.96 -24.65 16.51
CA ASN A 452 -10.96 -25.50 15.83
C ASN A 452 -11.62 -26.44 14.82
N GLN A 453 -12.83 -26.90 15.13
CA GLN A 453 -13.63 -27.80 14.32
C GLN A 453 -14.26 -27.08 13.12
N SER A 454 -14.24 -25.75 13.08
CA SER A 454 -14.88 -24.94 12.04
C SER A 454 -13.89 -24.10 11.24
N ARG A 455 -12.63 -24.54 11.18
CA ARG A 455 -11.54 -23.81 10.52
C ARG A 455 -10.99 -24.53 9.30
N VAL A 456 -10.33 -23.75 8.46
CA VAL A 456 -9.40 -24.22 7.46
C VAL A 456 -7.98 -23.94 7.92
N VAL A 457 -7.06 -24.90 7.76
CA VAL A 457 -5.62 -24.71 7.93
C VAL A 457 -4.90 -25.04 6.62
N VAL A 458 -4.11 -24.09 6.13
CA VAL A 458 -3.27 -24.27 4.94
C VAL A 458 -1.82 -24.01 5.32
N TYR A 459 -0.95 -24.97 5.06
CA TYR A 459 0.50 -24.78 5.14
C TYR A 459 1.06 -24.50 3.75
N GLY A 460 1.71 -23.34 3.58
CA GLY A 460 2.60 -23.07 2.47
C GLY A 460 4.01 -23.54 2.83
N VAL A 461 4.58 -24.46 2.06
CA VAL A 461 5.92 -25.01 2.30
C VAL A 461 6.82 -24.89 1.07
N PRO A 462 8.15 -24.81 1.24
CA PRO A 462 9.09 -24.83 0.12
C PRO A 462 8.87 -26.03 -0.81
N GLY A 463 8.80 -25.79 -2.11
CA GLY A 463 8.68 -26.85 -3.11
C GLY A 463 8.34 -26.34 -4.51
N LYS A 464 7.84 -27.25 -5.35
CA LYS A 464 7.39 -26.91 -6.70
C LYS A 464 5.89 -26.63 -6.65
N PRO A 465 5.43 -25.43 -7.02
CA PRO A 465 4.01 -25.13 -7.06
C PRO A 465 3.31 -25.94 -8.14
N ASP A 466 2.08 -26.36 -7.84
CA ASP A 466 1.13 -26.86 -8.82
C ASP A 466 0.34 -25.68 -9.39
N LEU A 467 0.66 -25.30 -10.63
CA LEU A 467 -0.01 -24.21 -11.34
C LEU A 467 -1.13 -24.72 -12.26
N GLY A 468 -1.42 -26.02 -12.23
CA GLY A 468 -2.33 -26.66 -13.17
C GLY A 468 -1.78 -26.70 -14.60
N ALA A 469 -2.64 -27.09 -15.54
CA ALA A 469 -2.31 -27.09 -16.96
C ALA A 469 -2.27 -25.66 -17.52
N GLU A 470 -1.27 -25.38 -18.35
CA GLU A 470 -1.20 -24.10 -19.06
C GLU A 470 -2.40 -23.98 -20.01
N VAL A 471 -3.18 -22.91 -19.83
CA VAL A 471 -4.25 -22.55 -20.76
C VAL A 471 -3.63 -21.78 -21.92
N PRO A 472 -3.73 -22.25 -23.17
CA PRO A 472 -3.15 -21.53 -24.31
C PRO A 472 -3.79 -20.14 -24.48
N THR A 473 -2.99 -19.12 -24.75
CA THR A 473 -3.51 -17.84 -25.27
C THR A 473 -3.87 -18.04 -26.75
N PRO A 474 -5.14 -17.83 -27.15
CA PRO A 474 -5.53 -17.91 -28.56
C PRO A 474 -4.75 -16.90 -29.40
N ALA A 475 -4.45 -17.24 -30.66
CA ALA A 475 -3.89 -16.27 -31.58
C ALA A 475 -4.90 -15.11 -31.80
N PRO A 476 -4.45 -13.85 -31.94
CA PRO A 476 -5.34 -12.72 -32.20
C PRO A 476 -6.15 -12.97 -33.48
N GLY A 477 -7.44 -13.23 -33.34
CA GLY A 477 -8.34 -13.38 -34.47
C GLY A 477 -8.70 -12.02 -35.04
N LYS A 478 -8.59 -11.84 -36.36
CA LYS A 478 -9.23 -10.71 -37.05
C LYS A 478 -10.72 -10.97 -37.14
N VAL A 479 -11.46 -10.61 -36.10
CA VAL A 479 -12.92 -10.68 -36.10
C VAL A 479 -13.45 -9.36 -36.63
N LYS A 480 -14.39 -9.41 -37.59
CA LYS A 480 -15.06 -8.20 -38.07
C LYS A 480 -15.90 -7.64 -36.91
N PRO A 481 -15.83 -6.33 -36.61
CA PRO A 481 -16.67 -5.74 -35.57
C PRO A 481 -18.14 -6.05 -35.85
N ALA A 482 -18.81 -6.66 -34.87
CA ALA A 482 -20.26 -6.76 -34.89
C ALA A 482 -20.85 -5.41 -34.45
N PRO A 483 -22.04 -5.01 -34.94
CA PRO A 483 -22.72 -3.84 -34.43
C PRO A 483 -22.93 -3.96 -32.92
N GLY A 484 -22.64 -2.89 -32.18
CA GLY A 484 -22.93 -2.83 -30.74
C GLY A 484 -24.42 -2.81 -30.44
N THR A 485 -24.74 -2.86 -29.15
CA THR A 485 -26.12 -2.88 -28.66
C THR A 485 -26.39 -1.61 -27.87
N ALA A 486 -26.99 -0.61 -28.52
CA ALA A 486 -27.35 0.65 -27.88
C ALA A 486 -28.47 0.44 -26.84
N ILE A 487 -28.22 0.80 -25.59
CA ILE A 487 -29.23 0.72 -24.51
C ILE A 487 -29.91 2.07 -24.25
N ASN A 488 -29.20 3.17 -24.46
CA ASN A 488 -29.65 4.53 -24.24
C ASN A 488 -29.74 5.31 -25.56
N ALA A 489 -30.50 6.40 -25.56
CA ALA A 489 -30.49 7.33 -26.68
C ALA A 489 -29.11 7.99 -26.81
N ASP A 490 -28.65 8.15 -28.05
CA ASP A 490 -27.43 8.88 -28.34
C ASP A 490 -27.71 10.38 -28.34
N GLU A 491 -27.19 11.08 -27.36
CA GLU A 491 -27.35 12.51 -27.22
C GLU A 491 -26.19 13.21 -27.94
N PRO A 492 -26.42 13.98 -29.03
CA PRO A 492 -25.35 14.45 -29.90
C PRO A 492 -24.22 15.23 -29.19
N TRP A 493 -24.54 15.92 -28.09
CA TRP A 493 -23.59 16.70 -27.30
C TRP A 493 -22.53 15.85 -26.60
N ARG A 494 -22.73 14.54 -26.42
CA ARG A 494 -21.76 13.62 -25.81
C ARG A 494 -20.50 13.40 -26.63
N ASN A 495 -20.57 13.63 -27.95
CA ASN A 495 -19.41 13.58 -28.84
C ASN A 495 -18.36 14.67 -28.53
N ALA A 496 -18.75 15.72 -27.80
CA ALA A 496 -17.84 16.78 -27.40
C ALA A 496 -17.25 16.47 -26.01
N VAL A 497 -15.93 16.32 -25.95
CA VAL A 497 -15.21 16.27 -24.67
C VAL A 497 -15.52 17.55 -23.88
N PRO A 498 -15.97 17.44 -22.61
CA PRO A 498 -16.25 18.61 -21.79
C PRO A 498 -15.04 19.54 -21.69
N LYS A 499 -15.30 20.84 -21.75
CA LYS A 499 -14.26 21.84 -21.50
C LYS A 499 -14.09 21.97 -20.00
N ALA A 500 -12.84 22.06 -19.55
CA ALA A 500 -12.55 22.41 -18.18
C ALA A 500 -13.25 23.74 -17.82
N GLY A 501 -13.79 23.81 -16.60
CA GLY A 501 -14.24 25.07 -16.02
C GLY A 501 -13.06 26.02 -15.77
N PRO A 502 -13.33 27.22 -15.24
CA PRO A 502 -12.27 28.16 -14.85
C PRO A 502 -11.22 27.48 -13.97
N ALA A 503 -9.94 27.62 -14.32
CA ALA A 503 -8.86 26.98 -13.58
C ALA A 503 -8.85 27.44 -12.12
N PRO A 504 -8.85 26.53 -11.14
CA PRO A 504 -8.79 26.93 -9.75
C PRO A 504 -7.42 27.54 -9.46
N LYS A 505 -7.38 28.47 -8.50
CA LYS A 505 -6.10 28.97 -8.01
C LYS A 505 -5.41 27.87 -7.22
N ILE A 506 -4.30 27.35 -7.74
CA ILE A 506 -3.47 26.37 -7.04
C ILE A 506 -2.77 27.09 -5.88
N VAL A 507 -3.20 26.80 -4.64
CA VAL A 507 -2.55 27.24 -3.40
C VAL A 507 -2.02 25.99 -2.72
N LEU A 508 -0.71 25.76 -2.80
CA LEU A 508 -0.07 24.62 -2.16
C LEU A 508 0.46 25.03 -0.77
N PRO A 509 0.40 24.13 0.22
CA PRO A 509 0.97 24.36 1.54
C PRO A 509 2.41 24.85 1.50
N GLN A 510 2.68 25.93 2.24
CA GLN A 510 4.02 26.40 2.54
C GLN A 510 4.22 26.38 4.05
N GLY A 511 5.22 25.63 4.50
CA GLY A 511 5.54 25.54 5.92
C GLY A 511 6.20 26.82 6.43
N LYS A 512 6.02 27.10 7.72
CA LYS A 512 6.83 28.08 8.46
C LYS A 512 7.95 27.35 9.17
N SER A 513 9.13 27.96 9.23
CA SER A 513 10.28 27.37 9.90
C SER A 513 10.79 28.24 11.03
N PHE A 514 11.17 27.61 12.13
CA PHE A 514 11.96 28.20 13.20
C PHE A 514 13.06 27.23 13.62
N THR A 515 14.08 27.74 14.32
CA THR A 515 15.21 26.93 14.79
C THR A 515 15.30 27.02 16.30
N LEU A 516 15.40 25.87 16.97
CA LEU A 516 15.65 25.81 18.40
C LEU A 516 17.10 26.23 18.72
N ALA A 517 17.38 26.61 19.96
CA ALA A 517 18.72 27.05 20.37
C ALA A 517 19.83 25.99 20.15
N ASN A 518 19.46 24.70 20.09
CA ASN A 518 20.38 23.59 19.83
C ASN A 518 20.58 23.28 18.32
N GLY A 519 20.01 24.08 17.42
CA GLY A 519 20.15 23.91 15.98
C GLY A 519 19.11 22.99 15.32
N LEU A 520 18.17 22.40 16.07
CA LEU A 520 17.07 21.65 15.48
C LEU A 520 16.16 22.58 14.67
N THR A 521 15.97 22.28 13.39
CA THR A 521 14.99 22.97 12.56
C THR A 521 13.59 22.42 12.84
N VAL A 522 12.59 23.28 12.99
CA VAL A 522 11.19 22.88 13.11
C VAL A 522 10.41 23.50 11.96
N ILE A 523 9.69 22.68 11.19
CA ILE A 523 8.83 23.13 10.10
C ILE A 523 7.38 22.84 10.48
N HIS A 524 6.53 23.87 10.50
CA HIS A 524 5.15 23.79 10.92
C HIS A 524 4.18 24.15 9.80
N HIS A 525 3.11 23.38 9.69
CA HIS A 525 1.94 23.69 8.88
C HIS A 525 0.65 23.44 9.68
N TYR A 526 -0.17 24.46 9.88
CA TYR A 526 -1.45 24.27 10.57
C TYR A 526 -2.51 23.69 9.63
N ASN A 527 -3.17 22.62 10.06
CA ASN A 527 -4.32 22.03 9.34
C ASN A 527 -5.21 21.24 10.32
N GLY A 528 -6.18 21.94 10.93
CA GLY A 528 -7.10 21.39 11.94
C GLY A 528 -8.41 20.80 11.39
N ALA A 529 -8.42 20.31 10.16
CA ALA A 529 -9.62 19.75 9.52
C ALA A 529 -10.20 18.52 10.24
N VAL A 530 -9.32 17.75 10.87
CA VAL A 530 -9.62 16.61 11.75
C VAL A 530 -8.74 16.74 13.00
N PRO A 531 -9.12 16.14 14.15
CA PRO A 531 -8.36 16.26 15.40
C PRO A 531 -7.10 15.38 15.41
N LEU A 532 -6.30 15.43 14.34
CA LEU A 532 -5.05 14.68 14.18
C LEU A 532 -3.85 15.62 14.09
N VAL A 533 -2.71 15.11 14.53
CA VAL A 533 -1.40 15.74 14.34
C VAL A 533 -0.42 14.69 13.83
N SER A 534 0.23 14.98 12.71
CA SER A 534 1.27 14.15 12.11
C SER A 534 2.62 14.87 12.18
N SER A 535 3.61 14.21 12.76
CA SER A 535 4.98 14.69 12.82
C SER A 535 5.95 13.71 12.15
N GLN A 536 7.02 14.26 11.59
CA GLN A 536 8.14 13.50 11.06
C GLN A 536 9.44 14.18 11.49
N LEU A 537 10.22 13.51 12.32
CA LEU A 537 11.60 13.89 12.61
C LEU A 537 12.50 13.22 11.58
N VAL A 538 13.18 14.01 10.75
CA VAL A 538 14.12 13.51 9.74
C VAL A 538 15.55 13.82 10.14
N ILE A 539 16.43 12.85 9.91
CA ILE A 539 17.87 12.95 10.08
C ILE A 539 18.49 12.86 8.68
N LYS A 540 19.32 13.83 8.28
CA LYS A 540 19.98 13.87 6.95
C LYS A 540 21.12 12.85 6.81
N SER A 541 20.86 11.63 7.21
CA SER A 541 21.78 10.50 7.09
C SER A 541 20.97 9.22 6.93
N GLY A 542 21.05 8.61 5.74
CA GLY A 542 20.43 7.32 5.42
C GLY A 542 21.48 6.29 5.01
N SER A 543 21.13 5.36 4.12
CA SER A 543 22.08 4.33 3.64
C SER A 543 23.30 4.87 2.92
N GLY A 544 23.25 6.09 2.38
CA GLY A 544 24.39 6.82 1.84
C GLY A 544 25.51 7.08 2.86
N ALA A 545 25.18 7.09 4.16
CA ALA A 545 26.12 7.27 5.25
C ALA A 545 26.64 5.95 5.83
N ASN A 546 26.22 4.78 5.32
CA ASN A 546 26.76 3.50 5.77
C ASN A 546 28.27 3.44 5.49
N PRO A 547 29.09 2.96 6.44
CA PRO A 547 30.43 2.48 6.12
C PRO A 547 30.37 1.41 5.02
N LEU A 548 31.33 1.40 4.09
CA LEU A 548 31.31 0.47 2.94
C LEU A 548 31.26 -1.01 3.35
N ALA A 549 31.91 -1.34 4.47
CA ALA A 549 31.92 -2.70 5.01
C ALA A 549 30.64 -3.08 5.77
N GLN A 550 29.72 -2.13 6.01
CA GLN A 550 28.52 -2.31 6.83
C GLN A 550 27.24 -1.85 6.09
N PRO A 551 26.95 -2.36 4.88
CA PRO A 551 25.70 -2.06 4.21
C PRO A 551 24.50 -2.46 5.07
N GLY A 552 23.52 -1.55 5.17
CA GLY A 552 22.31 -1.73 5.97
C GLY A 552 22.37 -1.20 7.40
N LEU A 553 23.52 -0.69 7.86
CA LEU A 553 23.71 -0.22 9.24
C LEU A 553 22.73 0.89 9.65
N SER A 554 22.55 1.91 8.81
CA SER A 554 21.60 3.01 9.04
C SER A 554 20.18 2.54 9.25
N SER A 555 19.66 1.68 8.37
CA SER A 555 18.31 1.15 8.49
C SER A 555 18.17 0.20 9.68
N PHE A 556 19.23 -0.55 10.02
CA PHE A 556 19.23 -1.41 11.20
C PHE A 556 19.21 -0.59 12.49
N THR A 557 19.99 0.50 12.53
CA THR A 557 19.97 1.49 13.62
C THR A 557 18.59 2.10 13.76
N ALA A 558 18.00 2.58 12.65
CA ALA A 558 16.69 3.22 12.66
C ALA A 558 15.57 2.26 13.13
N GLN A 559 15.61 0.99 12.70
CA GLN A 559 14.66 -0.03 13.16
C GLN A 559 14.76 -0.29 14.67
N LEU A 560 15.98 -0.30 15.22
CA LEU A 560 16.22 -0.55 16.63
C LEU A 560 15.87 0.63 17.56
N LEU A 561 15.59 1.82 17.03
CA LEU A 561 15.15 2.96 17.85
C LEU A 561 13.89 2.62 18.67
N GLN A 562 12.98 1.83 18.10
CA GLN A 562 11.74 1.40 18.77
C GLN A 562 11.92 0.15 19.65
N GLU A 563 13.15 -0.32 19.85
CA GLU A 563 13.42 -1.61 20.50
C GLU A 563 14.08 -1.43 21.88
N GLY A 564 13.98 -0.24 22.46
CA GLY A 564 14.34 -0.02 23.86
C GLY A 564 15.10 1.28 24.09
N THR A 565 14.67 2.02 25.10
CA THR A 565 15.29 3.25 25.58
C THR A 565 15.83 3.07 27.00
N ALA A 566 16.39 4.13 27.57
CA ALA A 566 16.79 4.13 28.98
C ALA A 566 15.61 3.93 29.94
N THR A 567 14.38 4.20 29.50
CA THR A 567 13.19 4.20 30.37
C THR A 567 12.09 3.23 29.93
N ARG A 568 12.17 2.67 28.72
CA ARG A 568 11.15 1.79 28.14
C ARG A 568 11.78 0.59 27.44
N SER A 569 11.25 -0.60 27.67
CA SER A 569 11.54 -1.79 26.85
C SER A 569 10.79 -1.74 25.50
N ALA A 570 11.17 -2.61 24.55
CA ALA A 570 10.48 -2.70 23.26
C ALA A 570 8.96 -2.96 23.39
N PRO A 571 8.50 -3.91 24.24
CA PRO A 571 7.07 -4.10 24.47
C PRO A 571 6.40 -2.87 25.11
N GLN A 572 7.08 -2.17 26.02
CA GLN A 572 6.53 -0.96 26.64
C GLN A 572 6.35 0.18 25.63
N ILE A 573 7.30 0.39 24.72
CA ILE A 573 7.17 1.36 23.62
C ILE A 573 5.94 1.04 22.77
N ALA A 574 5.80 -0.22 22.36
CA ALA A 574 4.66 -0.67 21.56
C ALA A 574 3.33 -0.51 22.29
N ASP A 575 3.30 -0.83 23.60
CA ASP A 575 2.12 -0.70 24.45
C ASP A 575 1.72 0.77 24.65
N ASP A 576 2.68 1.65 24.94
CA ASP A 576 2.46 3.09 25.12
C ASP A 576 1.92 3.73 23.84
N VAL A 577 2.53 3.44 22.68
CA VAL A 577 2.08 3.95 21.37
C VAL A 577 0.65 3.52 21.08
N ALA A 578 0.34 2.23 21.23
CA ALA A 578 -1.00 1.71 20.98
C ALA A 578 -2.04 2.26 21.99
N GLN A 579 -1.66 2.44 23.26
CA GLN A 579 -2.53 3.01 24.29
C GLN A 579 -2.89 4.46 23.97
N LEU A 580 -1.97 5.22 23.37
CA LEU A 580 -2.22 6.60 22.95
C LEU A 580 -3.02 6.71 21.64
N GLY A 581 -3.36 5.58 21.00
CA GLY A 581 -3.92 5.57 19.65
C GLY A 581 -2.95 6.15 18.63
N ALA A 582 -1.64 6.07 18.90
CA ALA A 582 -0.64 6.64 18.02
C ALA A 582 -0.14 5.61 17.00
N LEU A 583 0.29 6.10 15.85
CA LEU A 583 0.98 5.35 14.81
C LEU A 583 2.43 5.85 14.77
N LEU A 584 3.36 5.08 15.35
CA LEU A 584 4.80 5.38 15.36
C LEU A 584 5.51 4.44 14.40
N SER A 585 6.42 4.99 13.58
CA SER A 585 7.32 4.19 12.76
C SER A 585 8.69 4.85 12.65
N THR A 586 9.73 4.04 12.51
CA THR A 586 11.11 4.49 12.30
C THR A 586 11.71 3.74 11.13
N GLY A 587 12.58 4.40 10.37
CA GLY A 587 13.17 3.80 9.19
C GLY A 587 14.31 4.62 8.61
N SER A 588 14.95 4.06 7.58
CA SER A 588 15.97 4.75 6.81
C SER A 588 15.71 4.56 5.32
N GLY A 589 15.71 5.66 4.60
CA GLY A 589 15.85 5.69 3.16
C GLY A 589 17.33 5.82 2.76
N THR A 590 17.56 6.21 1.52
CA THR A 590 18.91 6.35 0.97
C THR A 590 19.65 7.56 1.53
N ASP A 591 18.98 8.71 1.62
CA ASP A 591 19.63 9.98 2.01
C ASP A 591 19.25 10.45 3.41
N ALA A 592 18.22 9.86 4.03
CA ALA A 592 17.74 10.26 5.34
C ALA A 592 17.18 9.08 6.12
N SER A 593 17.29 9.18 7.45
CA SER A 593 16.54 8.37 8.42
C SER A 593 15.37 9.19 8.95
N PHE A 594 14.33 8.52 9.45
CA PHE A 594 13.15 9.19 9.97
C PHE A 594 12.53 8.46 11.16
N ALA A 595 11.87 9.24 12.02
CA ALA A 595 10.84 8.78 12.96
C ALA A 595 9.55 9.54 12.64
N GLN A 596 8.48 8.83 12.32
CA GLN A 596 7.18 9.40 11.97
C GLN A 596 6.14 8.99 13.01
N LEU A 597 5.30 9.94 13.39
CA LEU A 597 4.24 9.79 14.37
C LEU A 597 2.96 10.43 13.86
N THR A 598 1.84 9.74 13.99
CA THR A 598 0.49 10.34 13.87
C THR A 598 -0.34 9.94 15.09
N SER A 599 -1.07 10.89 15.66
CA SER A 599 -1.98 10.61 16.78
C SER A 599 -3.14 11.61 16.79
N LEU A 600 -4.11 11.36 17.67
CA LEU A 600 -5.10 12.35 18.04
C LEU A 600 -4.42 13.56 18.69
N LYS A 601 -4.97 14.75 18.47
CA LYS A 601 -4.55 16.00 19.11
C LYS A 601 -4.46 15.83 20.63
N ALA A 602 -5.48 15.24 21.25
CA ALA A 602 -5.55 15.06 22.70
C ALA A 602 -4.40 14.22 23.29
N THR A 603 -3.81 13.32 22.50
CA THR A 603 -2.71 12.44 22.91
C THR A 603 -1.37 12.82 22.31
N PHE A 604 -1.32 13.85 21.46
CA PHE A 604 -0.11 14.22 20.72
C PHE A 604 1.06 14.62 21.64
N PRO A 605 0.89 15.40 22.71
CA PRO A 605 2.00 15.69 23.62
C PRO A 605 2.66 14.43 24.19
N GLN A 606 1.86 13.46 24.64
CA GLN A 606 2.35 12.20 25.20
C GLN A 606 2.95 11.29 24.12
N ALA A 607 2.37 11.29 22.93
CA ALA A 607 2.88 10.52 21.79
C ALA A 607 4.23 11.08 21.31
N LEU A 608 4.39 12.41 21.33
CA LEU A 608 5.64 13.09 21.03
C LEU A 608 6.72 12.77 22.08
N ASP A 609 6.35 12.54 23.34
CA ASP A 609 7.29 12.09 24.38
C ASP A 609 7.89 10.73 24.04
N VAL A 610 7.07 9.80 23.54
CA VAL A 610 7.55 8.50 23.10
C VAL A 610 8.47 8.65 21.88
N LEU A 611 8.09 9.47 20.88
CA LEU A 611 8.94 9.74 19.72
C LEU A 611 10.29 10.36 20.13
N ALA A 612 10.28 11.33 21.05
CA ALA A 612 11.50 11.95 21.55
C ALA A 612 12.38 10.92 22.29
N ASP A 613 11.80 10.08 23.15
CA ASP A 613 12.55 9.09 23.90
C ASP A 613 13.23 8.05 22.99
N VAL A 614 12.51 7.51 21.99
CA VAL A 614 13.07 6.51 21.06
C VAL A 614 14.18 7.07 20.17
N VAL A 615 14.17 8.37 19.90
CA VAL A 615 15.22 9.01 19.08
C VAL A 615 16.39 9.49 19.92
N LEU A 616 16.14 10.05 21.10
CA LEU A 616 17.14 10.71 21.92
C LEU A 616 17.85 9.78 22.90
N HIS A 617 17.21 8.68 23.32
CA HIS A 617 17.74 7.79 24.35
C HIS A 617 17.70 6.29 23.99
N PRO A 618 17.93 5.87 22.72
CA PRO A 618 17.96 4.44 22.39
C PRO A 618 19.13 3.75 23.10
N GLN A 619 18.89 2.57 23.65
CA GLN A 619 19.93 1.78 24.36
C GLN A 619 20.53 0.66 23.51
N PHE A 620 19.86 0.32 22.39
CA PHE A 620 20.19 -0.83 21.55
C PHE A 620 20.44 -2.11 22.38
N PRO A 621 19.47 -2.60 23.18
CA PRO A 621 19.69 -3.77 24.03
C PRO A 621 20.21 -4.96 23.21
N GLN A 622 21.21 -5.68 23.73
CA GLN A 622 21.90 -6.71 22.95
C GLN A 622 20.95 -7.82 22.48
N GLU A 623 19.99 -8.21 23.32
CA GLU A 623 18.95 -9.20 22.96
C GLU A 623 18.05 -8.72 21.80
N GLU A 624 17.74 -7.43 21.77
CA GLU A 624 16.93 -6.81 20.71
C GLU A 624 17.71 -6.66 19.40
N VAL A 625 19.01 -6.35 19.50
CA VAL A 625 19.93 -6.39 18.35
C VAL A 625 19.90 -7.77 17.71
N GLU A 626 20.05 -8.84 18.50
CA GLU A 626 20.06 -10.20 17.94
C GLU A 626 18.69 -10.64 17.42
N ARG A 627 17.60 -10.31 18.12
CA ARG A 627 16.23 -10.60 17.64
C ARG A 627 15.94 -9.91 16.31
N GLN A 628 16.28 -8.63 16.20
CA GLN A 628 16.07 -7.86 14.97
C GLN A 628 17.04 -8.26 13.86
N ARG A 629 18.27 -8.67 14.17
CA ARG A 629 19.18 -9.29 13.21
C ARG A 629 18.57 -10.54 12.60
N ALA A 630 18.05 -11.44 13.43
CA ALA A 630 17.38 -12.65 12.96
C ALA A 630 16.15 -12.32 12.11
N SER A 631 15.32 -11.35 12.52
CA SER A 631 14.19 -10.85 11.73
C SER A 631 14.63 -10.30 10.36
N ARG A 632 15.72 -9.53 10.31
CA ARG A 632 16.25 -9.00 9.04
C ARG A 632 16.80 -10.08 8.12
N ILE A 633 17.40 -11.13 8.66
CA ILE A 633 17.85 -12.29 7.88
C ILE A 633 16.66 -13.02 7.28
N GLY A 634 15.56 -13.22 8.04
CA GLY A 634 14.32 -13.76 7.49
C GLY A 634 13.70 -12.88 6.40
N GLN A 635 13.72 -11.54 6.57
CA GLN A 635 13.30 -10.61 5.52
C GLN A 635 14.16 -10.69 4.25
N LEU A 636 15.48 -10.90 4.39
CA LEU A 636 16.36 -11.12 3.22
C LEU A 636 15.99 -12.42 2.49
N ALA A 637 15.65 -13.49 3.21
CA ALA A 637 15.15 -14.74 2.64
C ALA A 637 13.83 -14.51 1.86
N GLN A 638 12.83 -13.87 2.49
CA GLN A 638 11.56 -13.52 1.80
C GLN A 638 11.79 -12.67 0.54
N GLN A 639 12.76 -11.75 0.55
CA GLN A 639 13.09 -10.97 -0.65
C GLN A 639 13.72 -11.81 -1.78
N ARG A 640 14.44 -12.89 -1.47
CA ARG A 640 14.99 -13.80 -2.50
C ARG A 640 13.90 -14.58 -3.24
N GLU A 641 12.76 -14.79 -2.59
CA GLU A 641 11.58 -15.45 -3.17
C GLU A 641 10.87 -14.55 -4.20
N ASN A 642 10.97 -13.22 -4.05
CA ASN A 642 10.32 -12.24 -4.92
C ASN A 642 11.22 -11.79 -6.09
N ALA A 643 10.85 -12.12 -7.32
CA ALA A 643 11.65 -11.80 -8.52
C ALA A 643 11.90 -10.30 -8.72
N GLY A 644 10.92 -9.44 -8.39
CA GLY A 644 11.05 -7.99 -8.50
C GLY A 644 12.01 -7.38 -7.46
N ALA A 645 12.02 -7.94 -6.25
CA ALA A 645 12.95 -7.55 -5.19
C ALA A 645 14.39 -7.98 -5.53
N VAL A 646 14.57 -9.20 -6.03
CA VAL A 646 15.87 -9.68 -6.55
C VAL A 646 16.36 -8.76 -7.69
N ALA A 647 15.49 -8.41 -8.63
CA ALA A 647 15.86 -7.50 -9.73
C ALA A 647 16.33 -6.13 -9.21
N ALA A 648 15.68 -5.57 -8.18
CA ALA A 648 16.07 -4.31 -7.57
C ALA A 648 17.42 -4.38 -6.83
N ARG A 649 17.70 -5.52 -6.17
CA ARG A 649 18.99 -5.76 -5.49
C ARG A 649 20.13 -5.85 -6.50
N VAL A 650 19.93 -6.63 -7.56
CA VAL A 650 20.88 -6.78 -8.66
C VAL A 650 21.11 -5.46 -9.39
N GLU A 651 20.06 -4.65 -9.58
CA GLU A 651 20.14 -3.30 -10.14
C GLU A 651 21.08 -2.40 -9.32
N ALA A 652 20.86 -2.31 -8.00
CA ALA A 652 21.71 -1.51 -7.13
C ALA A 652 23.19 -1.96 -7.22
N ALA A 653 23.44 -3.26 -7.07
CA ALA A 653 24.79 -3.84 -7.13
C ALA A 653 25.47 -3.62 -8.49
N ALA A 654 24.72 -3.74 -9.59
CA ALA A 654 25.26 -3.55 -10.93
C ALA A 654 25.57 -2.07 -11.25
N LEU A 655 24.74 -1.14 -10.76
CA LEU A 655 24.86 0.29 -11.04
C LEU A 655 25.97 0.98 -10.24
N TYR A 656 26.07 0.67 -8.96
CA TYR A 656 26.96 1.39 -8.06
C TYR A 656 28.19 0.57 -7.66
N GLY A 657 28.06 -0.76 -7.66
CA GLY A 657 29.12 -1.66 -7.22
C GLY A 657 29.38 -1.64 -5.71
N PRO A 658 30.26 -2.52 -5.22
CA PRO A 658 30.49 -2.70 -3.78
C PRO A 658 31.23 -1.53 -3.09
N GLN A 659 31.89 -0.67 -3.86
CA GLN A 659 32.63 0.49 -3.32
C GLN A 659 31.77 1.74 -3.16
N HIS A 660 30.44 1.60 -3.21
CA HIS A 660 29.51 2.71 -3.07
C HIS A 660 28.32 2.28 -2.20
N PRO A 661 27.92 3.08 -1.19
CA PRO A 661 26.82 2.70 -0.29
C PRO A 661 25.46 2.48 -0.98
N TYR A 662 25.27 3.05 -2.18
CA TYR A 662 24.08 2.89 -3.01
C TYR A 662 24.07 1.57 -3.79
N GLY A 663 25.16 0.81 -3.76
CA GLY A 663 25.26 -0.55 -4.31
C GLY A 663 24.49 -1.60 -3.55
N TYR A 664 23.86 -1.21 -2.44
CA TYR A 664 23.13 -2.09 -1.55
C TYR A 664 21.71 -1.58 -1.32
N ILE A 665 20.78 -2.51 -1.17
CA ILE A 665 19.42 -2.20 -0.72
C ILE A 665 19.42 -1.85 0.77
N GLN A 666 18.32 -1.25 1.24
CA GLN A 666 18.21 -0.78 2.63
C GLN A 666 18.48 -1.85 3.68
N LEU A 667 18.11 -3.12 3.43
CA LEU A 667 18.35 -4.22 4.38
C LEU A 667 19.83 -4.55 4.59
N GLY A 668 20.71 -4.15 3.66
CA GLY A 668 22.10 -4.56 3.66
C GLY A 668 22.31 -5.97 3.09
N THR A 669 23.37 -6.64 3.54
CA THR A 669 23.68 -8.03 3.18
C THR A 669 23.66 -8.90 4.43
N GLU A 670 23.43 -10.20 4.25
CA GLU A 670 23.44 -11.15 5.37
C GLU A 670 24.78 -11.16 6.13
N ALA A 671 25.90 -10.96 5.42
CA ALA A 671 27.23 -10.88 6.02
C ALA A 671 27.50 -9.58 6.79
N ALA A 672 26.84 -8.47 6.44
CA ALA A 672 26.98 -7.16 7.11
C ALA A 672 26.01 -6.96 8.28
N LEU A 673 24.79 -7.52 8.19
CA LEU A 673 24.10 -8.13 9.35
C LEU A 673 25.05 -9.23 9.90
N LYS A 674 24.80 -10.11 10.85
CA LYS A 674 25.89 -10.97 11.44
C LYS A 674 27.14 -10.23 12.00
N ALA A 675 27.98 -9.57 11.19
CA ALA A 675 29.13 -8.77 11.58
C ALA A 675 28.80 -7.47 12.33
N ALA A 676 27.72 -6.75 12.00
CA ALA A 676 27.37 -5.50 12.68
C ALA A 676 27.16 -5.72 14.19
N SER A 677 27.88 -4.97 15.02
CA SER A 677 27.80 -5.04 16.48
C SER A 677 26.84 -3.99 17.05
N ARG A 678 26.46 -4.15 18.32
CA ARG A 678 25.76 -3.10 19.09
C ARG A 678 26.53 -1.78 19.11
N ALA A 679 27.85 -1.86 19.22
CA ALA A 679 28.71 -0.68 19.22
C ALA A 679 28.66 0.08 17.89
N ASP A 680 28.57 -0.62 16.75
CA ASP A 680 28.41 0.01 15.44
C ASP A 680 27.10 0.78 15.33
N LEU A 681 26.00 0.20 15.82
CA LEU A 681 24.67 0.84 15.84
C LEU A 681 24.67 2.10 16.72
N GLN A 682 25.26 2.00 17.91
CA GLN A 682 25.41 3.13 18.83
C GLN A 682 26.30 4.22 18.24
N ALA A 683 27.42 3.86 17.61
CA ALA A 683 28.31 4.80 16.96
C ALA A 683 27.62 5.52 15.80
N PHE A 684 26.90 4.78 14.95
CA PHE A 684 26.11 5.37 13.87
C PHE A 684 25.07 6.36 14.41
N TRP A 685 24.35 5.97 15.46
CA TRP A 685 23.39 6.86 16.13
C TRP A 685 24.07 8.14 16.63
N GLN A 686 25.14 8.04 17.42
CA GLN A 686 25.86 9.19 17.99
C GLN A 686 26.42 10.15 16.94
N GLN A 687 26.86 9.64 15.79
CA GLN A 687 27.51 10.43 14.74
C GLN A 687 26.53 11.14 13.80
N HIS A 688 25.29 10.64 13.71
CA HIS A 688 24.33 11.11 12.70
C HIS A 688 23.06 11.70 13.30
N TYR A 689 22.59 11.20 14.45
CA TYR A 689 21.38 11.66 15.11
C TYR A 689 21.72 12.86 15.99
N LEU A 690 21.84 14.02 15.33
CA LEU A 690 22.19 15.30 15.93
C LEU A 690 21.15 16.36 15.55
N PRO A 691 20.81 17.32 16.44
CA PRO A 691 19.79 18.34 16.17
C PRO A 691 20.17 19.23 14.98
N ASN A 692 21.46 19.56 14.84
CA ASN A 692 21.99 20.32 13.70
C ASN A 692 22.11 19.52 12.38
N ASN A 693 21.66 18.25 12.38
CA ASN A 693 21.52 17.39 11.20
C ASN A 693 20.06 16.96 10.97
N ALA A 694 19.11 17.59 11.66
CA ALA A 694 17.74 17.12 11.75
C ALA A 694 16.71 18.24 11.55
N ALA A 695 15.50 17.84 11.18
CA ALA A 695 14.31 18.68 11.24
C ALA A 695 13.12 17.93 11.81
N LEU A 696 12.35 18.57 12.68
CA LEU A 696 11.04 18.13 13.12
C LEU A 696 9.97 18.83 12.26
N ILE A 697 9.29 18.08 11.42
CA ILE A 697 8.20 18.59 10.57
C ILE A 697 6.89 18.19 11.22
N VAL A 698 5.95 19.14 11.38
CA VAL A 698 4.64 18.88 12.00
C VAL A 698 3.52 19.54 11.19
N SER A 699 2.49 18.76 10.86
CA SER A 699 1.24 19.22 10.27
C SER A 699 0.05 18.71 11.06
N GLY A 700 -0.97 19.54 11.26
CA GLY A 700 -2.23 19.12 11.88
C GLY A 700 -2.86 20.18 12.78
N ASP A 701 -3.75 19.72 13.66
CA ASP A 701 -4.46 20.56 14.63
C ASP A 701 -3.55 20.98 15.81
N ILE A 702 -2.48 21.72 15.53
CA ILE A 702 -1.55 22.22 16.54
C ILE A 702 -1.05 23.61 16.17
N GLY A 703 -1.19 24.57 17.08
CA GLY A 703 -0.71 25.93 16.87
C GLY A 703 0.81 26.04 16.98
N GLU A 704 1.41 27.04 16.32
CA GLU A 704 2.86 27.24 16.28
C GLU A 704 3.46 27.44 17.69
N ALA A 705 2.79 28.22 18.55
CA ALA A 705 3.26 28.48 19.91
C ALA A 705 3.25 27.21 20.80
N GLU A 706 2.19 26.40 20.68
CA GLU A 706 2.08 25.12 21.37
C GLU A 706 3.15 24.14 20.87
N LEU A 707 3.32 24.03 19.56
CA LEU A 707 4.36 23.20 18.95
C LEU A 707 5.75 23.65 19.39
N LYS A 708 6.02 24.96 19.43
CA LYS A 708 7.30 25.50 19.87
C LYS A 708 7.60 25.09 21.32
N ALA A 709 6.63 25.26 22.22
CA ALA A 709 6.79 24.86 23.62
C ALA A 709 7.04 23.34 23.75
N LEU A 710 6.31 22.52 22.98
CA LEU A 710 6.54 21.06 22.97
C LEU A 710 7.92 20.71 22.39
N ALA A 711 8.31 21.30 21.26
CA ALA A 711 9.59 21.04 20.63
C ALA A 711 10.77 21.44 21.54
N GLU A 712 10.68 22.58 22.21
CA GLU A 712 11.65 23.02 23.22
C GLU A 712 11.70 22.07 24.41
N ALA A 713 10.54 21.67 24.94
CA ALA A 713 10.47 20.77 26.08
C ALA A 713 11.02 19.36 25.78
N LYS A 714 10.79 18.83 24.57
CA LYS A 714 11.15 17.45 24.21
C LYS A 714 12.50 17.31 23.54
N PHE A 715 12.94 18.31 22.78
CA PHE A 715 14.19 18.26 22.02
C PHE A 715 15.21 19.33 22.42
N GLY A 716 14.86 20.31 23.26
CA GLY A 716 15.76 21.44 23.57
C GLY A 716 17.07 21.05 24.27
N SER A 717 17.09 19.92 24.98
CA SER A 717 18.30 19.38 25.63
C SER A 717 19.17 18.52 24.71
N TRP A 718 18.70 18.19 23.50
CA TRP A 718 19.46 17.42 22.52
C TRP A 718 20.68 18.21 22.09
N LYS A 719 21.88 17.61 22.18
CA LYS A 719 23.15 18.31 21.97
C LYS A 719 23.55 18.29 20.50
N ALA A 720 23.89 19.48 19.97
CA ALA A 720 24.54 19.59 18.66
C ALA A 720 25.92 18.93 18.66
N GLY A 721 26.38 18.53 17.48
CA GLY A 721 27.69 17.90 17.31
C GLY A 721 28.21 17.95 15.87
N THR A 722 29.36 17.32 15.65
CA THR A 722 29.94 17.18 14.31
C THR A 722 29.32 15.99 13.60
N VAL A 723 28.62 16.25 12.50
CA VAL A 723 28.01 15.20 11.67
C VAL A 723 29.09 14.46 10.90
N ALA A 724 29.12 13.12 10.99
CA ALA A 724 30.03 12.32 10.18
C ALA A 724 29.69 12.46 8.68
N GLN A 725 30.73 12.68 7.86
CA GLN A 725 30.56 12.83 6.42
C GLN A 725 30.24 11.48 5.76
N SER A 726 29.35 11.50 4.76
CA SER A 726 29.08 10.33 3.94
C SER A 726 30.27 9.97 3.06
N VAL A 727 30.42 8.69 2.73
CA VAL A 727 31.48 8.20 1.85
C VAL A 727 31.31 8.84 0.46
N ALA A 728 32.32 9.58 0.01
CA ALA A 728 32.40 10.03 -1.37
C ALA A 728 32.76 8.82 -2.26
N ALA A 729 31.80 8.35 -3.04
CA ALA A 729 31.97 7.22 -3.95
C ALA A 729 31.46 7.59 -5.34
N THR A 730 32.18 7.15 -6.36
CA THR A 730 31.75 7.28 -7.76
C THR A 730 31.06 5.99 -8.18
N PRO A 731 29.88 6.04 -8.84
CA PRO A 731 29.25 4.85 -9.37
C PRO A 731 30.19 4.08 -10.30
N GLN A 732 30.26 2.76 -10.16
CA GLN A 732 31.22 1.93 -10.89
C GLN A 732 30.87 1.71 -12.37
N THR A 733 29.62 1.89 -12.79
CA THR A 733 29.22 1.52 -14.16
C THR A 733 28.65 2.68 -14.99
N THR A 734 29.02 2.67 -16.26
CA THR A 734 28.33 3.39 -17.35
C THR A 734 28.32 2.56 -18.65
N LYS A 735 28.60 1.25 -18.58
CA LYS A 735 28.65 0.36 -19.75
C LYS A 735 27.42 -0.53 -19.79
N ALA A 736 26.91 -0.80 -20.99
CA ALA A 736 25.83 -1.76 -21.17
C ALA A 736 26.22 -3.15 -20.63
N LYS A 737 25.25 -3.80 -19.99
CA LYS A 737 25.34 -5.17 -19.50
C LYS A 737 24.03 -5.90 -19.73
N LEU A 738 24.11 -7.21 -19.87
CA LEU A 738 22.97 -8.10 -19.91
C LEU A 738 23.11 -9.11 -18.76
N ILE A 739 22.39 -8.87 -17.67
CA ILE A 739 22.48 -9.62 -16.43
C ILE A 739 21.28 -10.55 -16.32
N LEU A 740 21.52 -11.81 -15.94
CA LEU A 740 20.48 -12.79 -15.74
C LEU A 740 20.62 -13.46 -14.37
N VAL A 741 19.49 -13.56 -13.66
CA VAL A 741 19.36 -14.35 -12.43
C VAL A 741 18.33 -15.45 -12.67
N ASP A 742 18.74 -16.68 -12.45
CA ASP A 742 17.94 -17.87 -12.73
C ASP A 742 16.86 -18.08 -11.66
N LYS A 743 15.60 -18.16 -12.09
CA LYS A 743 14.44 -18.57 -11.28
C LYS A 743 13.65 -19.62 -12.07
N PRO A 744 14.03 -20.92 -11.95
CA PRO A 744 13.46 -21.98 -12.77
C PRO A 744 11.94 -22.09 -12.67
N GLY A 745 11.27 -22.25 -13.81
CA GLY A 745 9.82 -22.42 -13.89
C GLY A 745 8.99 -21.16 -13.60
N ALA A 746 9.61 -19.97 -13.47
CA ALA A 746 8.86 -18.73 -13.29
C ALA A 746 7.95 -18.44 -14.51
N PRO A 747 6.64 -18.20 -14.31
CA PRO A 747 5.70 -17.92 -15.41
C PRO A 747 5.93 -16.53 -16.04
N GLN A 748 6.56 -15.62 -15.30
CA GLN A 748 6.96 -14.29 -15.76
C GLN A 748 8.42 -14.02 -15.41
N THR A 749 9.05 -13.13 -16.19
CA THR A 749 10.37 -12.56 -15.91
C THR A 749 10.20 -11.15 -15.38
N ALA A 750 10.80 -10.87 -14.21
CA ALA A 750 10.97 -9.50 -13.75
C ALA A 750 12.14 -8.87 -14.51
N VAL A 751 11.83 -7.88 -15.35
CA VAL A 751 12.79 -7.21 -16.23
C VAL A 751 13.05 -5.79 -15.73
N ARG A 752 14.33 -5.39 -15.70
CA ARG A 752 14.75 -4.01 -15.47
C ARG A 752 15.73 -3.51 -16.52
N LEU A 753 15.56 -2.27 -16.97
CA LEU A 753 16.53 -1.56 -17.81
C LEU A 753 16.92 -0.27 -17.10
N SER A 754 18.19 -0.14 -16.73
CA SER A 754 18.60 0.92 -15.81
C SER A 754 19.97 1.51 -16.13
N ALA A 755 20.16 2.78 -15.80
CA ALA A 755 21.46 3.48 -15.82
C ALA A 755 21.51 4.55 -14.73
N ILE A 756 22.72 4.93 -14.32
CA ILE A 756 22.92 6.11 -13.46
C ILE A 756 22.51 7.37 -14.25
N ALA A 757 21.68 8.21 -13.64
CA ALA A 757 21.18 9.43 -14.25
C ALA A 757 21.65 10.68 -13.48
N VAL A 758 20.85 11.18 -12.54
CA VAL A 758 21.01 12.53 -11.97
C VAL A 758 20.74 12.60 -10.47
N PRO A 759 21.36 13.55 -9.75
CA PRO A 759 20.97 13.85 -8.38
C PRO A 759 19.68 14.69 -8.36
N ARG A 760 19.06 14.82 -7.18
CA ARG A 760 17.83 15.59 -6.97
C ARG A 760 17.97 17.08 -7.27
N ALA A 761 19.17 17.63 -7.04
CA ALA A 761 19.49 19.05 -7.22
C ALA A 761 19.73 19.44 -8.68
N THR A 762 19.59 18.51 -9.63
CA THR A 762 19.81 18.80 -11.06
C THR A 762 18.90 19.94 -11.56
N PRO A 763 19.42 20.89 -12.37
CA PRO A 763 18.59 21.90 -13.01
C PRO A 763 17.58 21.28 -14.01
N ASP A 764 17.88 20.07 -14.51
CA ASP A 764 17.07 19.33 -15.48
C ASP A 764 15.85 18.62 -14.84
N TYR A 765 15.57 18.85 -13.55
CA TYR A 765 14.52 18.13 -12.81
C TYR A 765 13.15 18.23 -13.49
N ALA A 766 12.72 19.45 -13.82
CA ALA A 766 11.40 19.66 -14.41
C ALA A 766 11.26 19.03 -15.81
N PRO A 767 12.18 19.25 -16.76
CA PRO A 767 12.15 18.55 -18.05
C PRO A 767 12.20 17.02 -17.92
N LEU A 768 12.95 16.48 -16.96
CA LEU A 768 13.03 15.03 -16.72
C LEU A 768 11.71 14.44 -16.22
N GLN A 769 11.00 15.13 -15.31
CA GLN A 769 9.69 14.68 -14.83
C GLN A 769 8.66 14.67 -15.96
N VAL A 770 8.60 15.74 -16.77
CA VAL A 770 7.70 15.83 -17.92
C VAL A 770 8.05 14.77 -18.99
N MET A 771 9.34 14.57 -19.28
CA MET A 771 9.76 13.49 -20.18
C MET A 771 9.35 12.12 -19.65
N ASN A 772 9.59 11.85 -18.36
CA ASN A 772 9.28 10.56 -17.75
C ASN A 772 7.79 10.27 -17.78
N ALA A 773 6.93 11.27 -17.50
CA ALA A 773 5.48 11.14 -17.60
C ALA A 773 5.05 10.61 -18.97
N ALA A 774 5.60 11.17 -20.07
CA ALA A 774 5.30 10.70 -21.43
C ALA A 774 5.88 9.31 -21.75
N LEU A 775 7.04 8.95 -21.18
CA LEU A 775 7.73 7.70 -21.47
C LEU A 775 7.10 6.49 -20.73
N GLY A 776 7.03 6.56 -19.41
CA GLY A 776 6.69 5.43 -18.53
C GLY A 776 6.15 5.84 -17.15
N GLY A 777 5.94 7.12 -16.90
CA GLY A 777 5.48 7.65 -15.62
C GLY A 777 3.97 7.76 -15.49
N LEU A 778 3.24 7.51 -16.58
CA LEU A 778 1.77 7.50 -16.65
C LEU A 778 1.28 6.15 -17.16
N PHE A 779 0.02 5.83 -16.89
CA PHE A 779 -0.62 4.65 -17.45
C PHE A 779 -0.77 4.75 -18.96
N THR A 780 -1.05 5.94 -19.50
CA THR A 780 -1.14 6.19 -20.95
C THR A 780 0.19 6.49 -21.63
N SER A 781 1.31 6.19 -20.97
CA SER A 781 2.64 6.45 -21.52
C SER A 781 2.97 5.58 -22.73
N ARG A 782 4.03 5.95 -23.46
CA ARG A 782 4.51 5.20 -24.64
C ARG A 782 4.82 3.73 -24.31
N LEU A 783 5.48 3.47 -23.18
CA LEU A 783 5.83 2.11 -22.76
C LEU A 783 4.60 1.24 -22.47
N ASN A 784 3.60 1.74 -21.74
CA ASN A 784 2.38 0.97 -21.47
C ASN A 784 1.56 0.75 -22.74
N THR A 785 1.42 1.79 -23.58
CA THR A 785 0.73 1.66 -24.87
C THR A 785 1.36 0.55 -25.72
N ASN A 786 2.68 0.51 -25.83
CA ASN A 786 3.35 -0.53 -26.62
C ASN A 786 3.28 -1.90 -25.92
N LEU A 787 3.83 -2.05 -24.71
CA LEU A 787 4.02 -3.37 -24.10
C LEU A 787 2.73 -4.00 -23.53
N ARG A 788 1.82 -3.19 -22.97
CA ARG A 788 0.56 -3.65 -22.37
C ARG A 788 -0.55 -3.65 -23.42
N GLU A 789 -0.88 -2.49 -24.00
CA GLU A 789 -2.06 -2.36 -24.86
C GLU A 789 -1.92 -3.05 -26.22
N GLU A 790 -0.82 -2.80 -26.93
CA GLU A 790 -0.63 -3.31 -28.30
C GLU A 790 -0.11 -4.76 -28.32
N LYS A 791 0.69 -5.15 -27.33
CA LYS A 791 1.42 -6.43 -27.33
C LYS A 791 0.93 -7.47 -26.31
N GLY A 792 0.26 -7.05 -25.23
CA GLY A 792 -0.16 -7.96 -24.16
C GLY A 792 0.99 -8.71 -23.48
N TYR A 793 2.20 -8.13 -23.47
CA TYR A 793 3.40 -8.77 -22.92
C TYR A 793 3.47 -8.70 -21.39
N THR A 794 2.85 -7.69 -20.80
CA THR A 794 2.88 -7.37 -19.36
C THR A 794 1.51 -6.90 -18.90
N TYR A 795 1.27 -6.98 -17.59
CA TYR A 795 0.17 -6.26 -16.95
C TYR A 795 0.44 -4.74 -16.91
N GLY A 796 1.71 -4.34 -16.75
CA GLY A 796 2.13 -2.94 -16.78
C GLY A 796 3.64 -2.77 -16.85
N VAL A 797 4.08 -1.60 -17.30
CA VAL A 797 5.49 -1.20 -17.33
C VAL A 797 5.63 0.22 -16.84
N ARG A 798 6.65 0.51 -16.05
CA ARG A 798 6.88 1.85 -15.49
C ARG A 798 8.32 2.30 -15.67
N SER A 799 8.51 3.60 -15.89
CA SER A 799 9.81 4.26 -15.83
C SER A 799 9.85 5.34 -14.77
N GLN A 800 10.99 5.52 -14.12
CA GLN A 800 11.16 6.55 -13.10
C GLN A 800 12.62 7.00 -12.97
N PHE A 801 12.80 8.25 -12.57
CA PHE A 801 14.04 8.77 -12.03
C PHE A 801 13.99 8.67 -10.51
N GLN A 802 14.88 7.88 -9.92
CA GLN A 802 14.99 7.76 -8.47
C GLN A 802 15.98 8.80 -7.96
N TYR A 803 15.51 10.01 -7.67
CA TYR A 803 16.38 11.08 -7.22
C TYR A 803 16.98 10.82 -5.84
N ARG A 804 18.26 11.19 -5.70
CA ARG A 804 19.06 11.08 -4.48
C ARG A 804 19.96 12.30 -4.31
N ASN A 805 20.66 12.44 -3.19
CA ASN A 805 21.66 13.51 -3.00
C ASN A 805 22.81 13.36 -4.01
N GLN A 806 23.32 12.14 -4.17
CA GLN A 806 24.23 11.78 -5.26
C GLN A 806 23.44 11.31 -6.50
N PRO A 807 24.06 11.16 -7.69
CA PRO A 807 23.35 10.69 -8.88
C PRO A 807 22.57 9.40 -8.66
N GLY A 808 21.25 9.47 -8.82
CA GLY A 808 20.31 8.36 -8.72
C GLY A 808 20.05 7.67 -10.06
N PRO A 809 19.46 6.46 -10.08
CA PRO A 809 19.22 5.74 -11.32
C PRO A 809 17.97 6.23 -12.06
N PHE A 810 18.01 6.14 -13.38
CA PHE A 810 16.83 5.99 -14.23
C PHE A 810 16.58 4.49 -14.43
N SER A 811 15.34 4.05 -14.22
CA SER A 811 14.97 2.64 -14.25
C SER A 811 13.63 2.44 -14.95
N ILE A 812 13.56 1.42 -15.79
CA ILE A 812 12.33 0.89 -16.39
C ILE A 812 12.12 -0.51 -15.82
N ALA A 813 10.92 -0.83 -15.34
CA ALA A 813 10.61 -2.13 -14.74
C ALA A 813 9.27 -2.68 -15.23
N ALA A 814 9.23 -3.99 -15.49
CA ALA A 814 8.02 -4.73 -15.86
C ALA A 814 8.11 -6.20 -15.44
N SER A 815 6.96 -6.85 -15.24
CA SER A 815 6.84 -8.31 -15.16
C SER A 815 6.25 -8.82 -16.47
N VAL A 816 7.06 -9.43 -17.32
CA VAL A 816 6.65 -9.87 -18.66
C VAL A 816 6.49 -11.37 -18.70
N ARG A 817 5.60 -11.91 -19.54
CA ARG A 817 5.53 -13.36 -19.73
C ARG A 817 6.88 -13.91 -20.19
N THR A 818 7.24 -15.08 -19.67
CA THR A 818 8.57 -15.67 -19.90
C THR A 818 8.87 -15.95 -21.38
N ASP A 819 7.86 -16.18 -22.22
CA ASP A 819 7.99 -16.44 -23.66
C ASP A 819 8.31 -15.18 -24.49
N VAL A 820 8.08 -13.98 -23.94
CA VAL A 820 8.27 -12.69 -24.63
C VAL A 820 9.29 -11.77 -23.96
N THR A 821 10.15 -12.29 -23.08
CA THR A 821 11.19 -11.52 -22.40
C THR A 821 12.11 -10.76 -23.36
N GLY A 822 12.66 -11.43 -24.37
CA GLY A 822 13.50 -10.78 -25.39
C GLY A 822 12.75 -9.72 -26.21
N PRO A 823 11.59 -10.07 -26.80
CA PRO A 823 10.71 -9.10 -27.47
C PRO A 823 10.38 -7.86 -26.63
N ALA A 824 10.05 -8.02 -25.35
CA ALA A 824 9.71 -6.90 -24.48
C ALA A 824 10.90 -5.95 -24.23
N VAL A 825 12.10 -6.50 -24.03
CA VAL A 825 13.33 -5.69 -23.96
C VAL A 825 13.57 -4.93 -25.26
N SER A 826 13.37 -5.58 -26.41
CA SER A 826 13.52 -4.94 -27.72
C SER A 826 12.55 -3.77 -27.91
N GLU A 827 11.27 -3.95 -27.60
CA GLU A 827 10.27 -2.88 -27.71
C GLU A 827 10.56 -1.74 -26.72
N THR A 828 11.02 -2.04 -25.50
CA THR A 828 11.44 -1.01 -24.54
C THR A 828 12.58 -0.15 -25.09
N VAL A 829 13.62 -0.77 -25.64
CA VAL A 829 14.76 -0.06 -26.25
C VAL A 829 14.33 0.76 -27.47
N LYS A 830 13.37 0.27 -28.25
CA LYS A 830 12.80 0.99 -29.39
C LYS A 830 12.06 2.26 -28.94
N GLU A 831 11.25 2.21 -27.88
CA GLU A 831 10.57 3.40 -27.34
C GLU A 831 11.56 4.45 -26.82
N LEU A 832 12.65 4.02 -26.17
CA LEU A 832 13.71 4.93 -25.75
C LEU A 832 14.38 5.62 -26.93
N ARG A 833 14.73 4.87 -27.98
CA ARG A 833 15.29 5.45 -29.21
C ARG A 833 14.31 6.40 -29.89
N ALA A 834 13.01 6.08 -29.90
CA ALA A 834 11.98 6.95 -30.45
C ALA A 834 11.87 8.27 -29.66
N MET A 835 11.91 8.23 -28.32
CA MET A 835 11.92 9.42 -27.46
C MET A 835 13.16 10.31 -27.69
N ILE A 836 14.32 9.70 -27.96
CA ILE A 836 15.56 10.42 -28.27
C ILE A 836 15.50 11.07 -29.66
N ALA A 837 15.02 10.32 -30.66
CA ALA A 837 15.05 10.74 -32.05
C ALA A 837 14.01 11.81 -32.38
N LYS A 838 12.81 11.69 -31.84
CA LYS A 838 11.67 12.54 -32.19
C LYS A 838 11.17 13.32 -30.96
N PRO A 839 11.03 14.66 -31.05
CA PRO A 839 10.39 15.44 -29.99
C PRO A 839 8.98 14.93 -29.67
N LEU A 840 8.50 15.19 -28.46
CA LEU A 840 7.09 14.99 -28.13
C LEU A 840 6.24 15.83 -29.08
N SER A 841 5.10 15.28 -29.51
CA SER A 841 4.07 16.10 -30.15
C SER A 841 3.55 17.16 -29.16
N SER A 842 2.98 18.25 -29.68
CA SER A 842 2.39 19.30 -28.83
C SER A 842 1.35 18.75 -27.86
N LYS A 843 0.58 17.74 -28.29
CA LYS A 843 -0.41 17.04 -27.45
C LYS A 843 0.25 16.24 -26.34
N GLU A 844 1.23 15.39 -26.67
CA GLU A 844 1.97 14.61 -25.66
C GLU A 844 2.66 15.51 -24.63
N LEU A 845 3.30 16.59 -25.07
CA LEU A 845 3.94 17.56 -24.17
C LEU A 845 2.92 18.26 -23.27
N ALA A 846 1.78 18.69 -23.82
CA ALA A 846 0.73 19.33 -23.04
C ALA A 846 0.19 18.37 -21.98
N ASN A 847 -0.15 17.14 -22.35
CA ASN A 847 -0.64 16.12 -21.43
C ASN A 847 0.38 15.83 -20.31
N ALA A 848 1.65 15.62 -20.67
CA ALA A 848 2.70 15.33 -19.71
C ALA A 848 2.99 16.51 -18.76
N ARG A 849 2.91 17.77 -19.23
CA ARG A 849 3.03 18.94 -18.34
C ARG A 849 1.83 19.08 -17.43
N ASN A 850 0.63 18.99 -17.99
CA ASN A 850 -0.59 19.19 -17.24
C ASN A 850 -0.74 18.12 -16.16
N SER A 851 -0.44 16.85 -16.45
CA SER A 851 -0.48 15.79 -15.44
C SER A 851 0.45 16.09 -14.27
N GLN A 852 1.66 16.61 -14.52
CA GLN A 852 2.62 16.98 -13.47
C GLN A 852 2.20 18.24 -12.68
N VAL A 853 1.57 19.21 -13.33
CA VAL A 853 1.13 20.46 -12.67
C VAL A 853 -0.14 20.26 -11.87
N LEU A 854 -1.15 19.64 -12.49
CA LEU A 854 -2.51 19.59 -11.98
C LEU A 854 -2.71 18.48 -10.93
N SER A 855 -1.82 17.49 -10.85
CA SER A 855 -1.83 16.47 -9.79
C SER A 855 -1.17 16.91 -8.49
N LEU A 856 -0.45 18.05 -8.46
CA LEU A 856 0.28 18.52 -7.28
C LEU A 856 -0.60 18.71 -6.03
N PRO A 857 -1.84 19.25 -6.11
CA PRO A 857 -2.69 19.40 -4.93
C PRO A 857 -2.92 18.07 -4.18
N GLY A 858 -3.08 16.95 -4.89
CA GLY A 858 -3.27 15.64 -4.28
C GLY A 858 -2.10 15.12 -3.43
N GLN A 859 -0.92 15.76 -3.52
CA GLN A 859 0.22 15.47 -2.63
C GLN A 859 0.03 16.03 -1.21
N PHE A 860 -1.00 16.83 -0.98
CA PHE A 860 -1.22 17.58 0.27
C PHE A 860 -2.56 17.25 0.96
N ASP A 861 -3.22 16.16 0.57
CA ASP A 861 -4.56 15.79 1.09
C ASP A 861 -4.58 15.39 2.58
N THR A 862 -3.45 14.94 3.14
CA THR A 862 -3.38 14.48 4.55
C THR A 862 -2.26 15.18 5.30
N ASN A 863 -2.39 15.30 6.63
CA ASN A 863 -1.32 15.84 7.47
C ASN A 863 -0.01 15.06 7.34
N ALA A 864 -0.08 13.74 7.19
CA ALA A 864 1.09 12.90 6.96
C ALA A 864 1.78 13.22 5.62
N SER A 865 1.01 13.38 4.53
CA SER A 865 1.55 13.72 3.20
C SER A 865 2.15 15.13 3.15
N ILE A 866 1.55 16.09 3.84
CA ILE A 866 2.09 17.46 3.99
C ILE A 866 3.45 17.41 4.70
N SER A 867 3.52 16.73 5.85
CA SER A 867 4.76 16.57 6.61
C SER A 867 5.85 15.86 5.79
N ALA A 868 5.49 14.80 5.05
CA ALA A 868 6.43 14.08 4.19
C ALA A 868 6.97 14.95 3.02
N SER A 869 6.12 15.79 2.42
CA SER A 869 6.53 16.71 1.36
C SER A 869 7.51 17.77 1.87
N MET A 870 7.21 18.39 3.01
CA MET A 870 8.12 19.36 3.64
C MET A 870 9.42 18.72 4.12
N ALA A 871 9.36 17.47 4.61
CA ALA A 871 10.55 16.69 4.92
C ALA A 871 11.43 16.43 3.68
N ASN A 872 10.82 16.11 2.53
CA ASN A 872 11.55 15.97 1.26
C ASN A 872 12.27 17.26 0.87
N ALA A 873 11.59 18.41 1.00
CA ALA A 873 12.21 19.71 0.77
C ALA A 873 13.42 19.94 1.68
N TYR A 874 13.28 19.66 2.99
CA TYR A 874 14.40 19.77 3.92
C TYR A 874 15.57 18.85 3.54
N ILE A 875 15.30 17.55 3.30
CA ILE A 875 16.33 16.52 3.00
C ILE A 875 17.21 16.95 1.83
N TYR A 876 16.59 17.44 0.76
CA TYR A 876 17.28 17.81 -0.48
C TYR A 876 17.68 19.29 -0.55
N GLY A 877 17.52 20.05 0.53
CA GLY A 877 17.85 21.47 0.57
C GLY A 877 17.01 22.32 -0.39
N LEU A 878 15.78 21.90 -0.66
CA LEU A 878 14.83 22.67 -1.44
C LEU A 878 14.24 23.76 -0.53
N GLY A 879 14.12 24.98 -1.04
CA GLY A 879 13.50 26.08 -0.29
C GLY A 879 12.07 25.76 0.14
N LEU A 880 11.58 26.42 1.20
CA LEU A 880 10.19 26.20 1.69
C LEU A 880 9.14 26.59 0.65
N ASP A 881 9.50 27.46 -0.29
CA ASP A 881 8.70 27.88 -1.45
C ASP A 881 8.76 26.88 -2.63
N TYR A 882 9.55 25.80 -2.52
CA TYR A 882 9.79 24.86 -3.62
C TYR A 882 8.50 24.37 -4.27
N TYR A 883 7.54 23.89 -3.48
CA TYR A 883 6.28 23.38 -4.01
C TYR A 883 5.40 24.48 -4.58
N THR A 884 5.43 25.69 -4.02
CA THR A 884 4.67 26.84 -4.56
C THR A 884 5.18 27.31 -5.93
N THR A 885 6.49 27.14 -6.21
CA THR A 885 7.10 27.51 -7.50
C THR A 885 7.11 26.38 -8.52
N LEU A 886 6.92 25.13 -8.08
CA LEU A 886 7.00 23.93 -8.91
C LEU A 886 5.98 23.89 -10.08
N PRO A 887 4.70 24.29 -9.90
CA PRO A 887 3.73 24.36 -11.00
C PRO A 887 4.26 25.14 -12.21
N GLN A 888 4.81 26.34 -11.97
CA GLN A 888 5.34 27.18 -13.04
C GLN A 888 6.56 26.55 -13.71
N ARG A 889 7.42 25.88 -12.92
CA ARG A 889 8.60 25.18 -13.45
C ARG A 889 8.19 24.06 -14.41
N PHE A 890 7.20 23.24 -14.06
CA PHE A 890 6.67 22.20 -14.97
C PHE A 890 5.94 22.81 -16.18
N ALA A 891 5.09 23.82 -15.98
CA ALA A 891 4.36 24.47 -17.06
C ALA A 891 5.29 25.09 -18.13
N SER A 892 6.45 25.59 -17.71
CA SER A 892 7.45 26.21 -18.60
C SER A 892 8.25 25.23 -19.46
N VAL A 893 8.16 23.92 -19.23
CA VAL A 893 8.95 22.92 -19.95
C VAL A 893 8.58 22.91 -21.44
N THR A 894 9.60 22.93 -22.29
CA THR A 894 9.46 22.87 -23.76
C THR A 894 9.79 21.47 -24.31
N ASP A 895 9.30 21.17 -25.50
CA ASP A 895 9.65 19.95 -26.25
C ASP A 895 11.16 19.85 -26.49
N LYS A 896 11.82 20.99 -26.76
CA LYS A 896 13.29 21.06 -26.92
C LYS A 896 14.02 20.65 -25.64
N GLN A 897 13.59 21.15 -24.48
CA GLN A 897 14.18 20.75 -23.20
C GLN A 897 13.95 19.26 -22.92
N VAL A 898 12.75 18.74 -23.19
CA VAL A 898 12.44 17.30 -23.09
C VAL A 898 13.37 16.48 -24.00
N GLN A 899 13.53 16.89 -25.26
CA GLN A 899 14.39 16.17 -26.21
C GLN A 899 15.87 16.25 -25.81
N GLN A 900 16.32 17.39 -25.27
CA GLN A 900 17.68 17.55 -24.74
C GLN A 900 17.94 16.58 -23.60
N VAL A 901 17.04 16.50 -22.60
CA VAL A 901 17.22 15.56 -21.49
C VAL A 901 17.05 14.11 -21.92
N ALA A 902 16.19 13.81 -22.91
CA ALA A 902 16.08 12.46 -23.48
C ALA A 902 17.41 11.99 -24.09
N LYS A 903 18.02 12.83 -24.96
CA LYS A 903 19.35 12.59 -25.55
C LYS A 903 20.43 12.46 -24.48
N LYS A 904 20.36 13.30 -23.44
CA LYS A 904 21.36 13.35 -22.37
C LYS A 904 21.28 12.14 -21.44
N TYR A 905 20.10 11.60 -21.12
CA TYR A 905 19.94 10.66 -20.00
C TYR A 905 19.40 9.26 -20.35
N LEU A 906 18.72 9.05 -21.48
CA LEU A 906 18.12 7.73 -21.77
C LEU A 906 19.11 6.71 -22.38
N GLN A 907 20.22 7.20 -22.96
CA GLN A 907 21.41 6.46 -23.48
C GLN A 907 21.27 4.92 -23.52
N PRO A 908 20.51 4.35 -24.50
CA PRO A 908 20.18 2.93 -24.54
C PRO A 908 21.40 1.99 -24.59
N GLU A 909 22.50 2.47 -25.17
CA GLU A 909 23.80 1.80 -25.26
C GLU A 909 24.56 1.71 -23.94
N LYS A 910 24.06 2.34 -22.87
CA LYS A 910 24.62 2.28 -21.51
C LYS A 910 23.70 1.55 -20.53
N LEU A 911 22.52 1.12 -20.96
CA LEU A 911 21.56 0.47 -20.08
C LEU A 911 22.06 -0.91 -19.66
N ILE A 912 21.89 -1.18 -18.37
CA ILE A 912 21.99 -2.51 -17.81
C ILE A 912 20.61 -3.15 -17.91
N VAL A 913 20.52 -4.23 -18.67
CA VAL A 913 19.33 -5.07 -18.79
C VAL A 913 19.45 -6.20 -17.77
N ILE A 914 18.44 -6.36 -16.91
CA ILE A 914 18.40 -7.39 -15.86
C ILE A 914 17.14 -8.22 -16.09
N GLY A 915 17.29 -9.54 -16.18
CA GLY A 915 16.18 -10.49 -16.24
C GLY A 915 16.25 -11.48 -15.08
N VAL A 916 15.22 -11.49 -14.22
CA VAL A 916 15.04 -12.50 -13.16
C VAL A 916 13.88 -13.40 -13.55
N GLY A 917 14.19 -14.63 -13.97
CA GLY A 917 13.20 -15.56 -14.53
C GLY A 917 13.84 -16.89 -14.95
N ASP A 918 13.08 -17.74 -15.63
CA ASP A 918 13.55 -19.06 -16.07
C ASP A 918 14.68 -18.92 -17.10
N LYS A 919 15.94 -19.14 -16.66
CA LYS A 919 17.13 -18.99 -17.50
C LYS A 919 17.05 -19.80 -18.79
N ALA A 920 16.54 -21.03 -18.71
CA ALA A 920 16.50 -21.94 -19.85
C ALA A 920 15.64 -21.38 -20.98
N LYS A 921 14.60 -20.60 -20.64
CA LYS A 921 13.70 -19.96 -21.61
C LYS A 921 14.18 -18.58 -22.05
N ILE A 922 14.73 -17.77 -21.14
CA ILE A 922 14.99 -16.35 -21.43
C ILE A 922 16.41 -16.06 -21.94
N ALA A 923 17.43 -16.85 -21.55
CA ALA A 923 18.80 -16.62 -22.00
C ALA A 923 18.94 -16.68 -23.53
N PRO A 924 18.32 -17.64 -24.25
CA PRO A 924 18.35 -17.66 -25.71
C PRO A 924 17.67 -16.45 -26.36
N GLN A 925 16.60 -15.92 -25.73
CA GLN A 925 15.90 -14.74 -26.24
C GLN A 925 16.76 -13.49 -26.10
N LEU A 926 17.36 -13.29 -24.92
CA LEU A 926 18.14 -12.10 -24.61
C LEU A 926 19.48 -12.05 -25.36
N SER A 927 20.16 -13.20 -25.52
CA SER A 927 21.41 -13.29 -26.30
C SER A 927 21.22 -12.86 -27.76
N LYS A 928 20.05 -13.14 -28.37
CA LYS A 928 19.73 -12.74 -29.75
C LYS A 928 19.68 -11.22 -29.94
N LEU A 929 19.47 -10.44 -28.87
CA LEU A 929 19.41 -8.99 -28.94
C LEU A 929 20.79 -8.35 -29.16
N LYS A 930 21.89 -9.09 -28.93
CA LYS A 930 23.28 -8.63 -29.10
C LYS A 930 23.59 -7.30 -28.38
N LEU A 931 22.94 -7.05 -27.24
CA LEU A 931 23.16 -5.84 -26.42
C LEU A 931 24.49 -5.90 -25.65
N ALA A 932 24.78 -7.05 -25.05
CA ALA A 932 26.02 -7.39 -24.35
C ALA A 932 26.09 -8.92 -24.16
N PRO A 933 27.26 -9.51 -23.85
CA PRO A 933 27.34 -10.88 -23.37
C PRO A 933 26.48 -11.08 -22.11
N VAL A 934 25.87 -12.26 -21.97
CA VAL A 934 25.08 -12.61 -20.78
C VAL A 934 26.01 -12.83 -19.59
N GLU A 935 25.84 -12.04 -18.54
CA GLU A 935 26.49 -12.16 -17.24
C GLU A 935 25.51 -12.85 -16.27
N LEU A 936 25.87 -14.02 -15.76
CA LEU A 936 25.06 -14.72 -14.76
C LEU A 936 25.35 -14.16 -13.38
N ARG A 937 24.29 -13.92 -12.61
CA ARG A 937 24.39 -13.51 -11.21
C ARG A 937 23.54 -14.37 -10.29
N ASP A 938 23.90 -14.40 -9.01
CA ASP A 938 23.05 -14.92 -7.95
C ASP A 938 21.98 -13.89 -7.51
N ALA A 939 21.11 -14.30 -6.58
CA ALA A 939 20.05 -13.44 -6.05
C ALA A 939 20.59 -12.26 -5.19
N GLU A 940 21.86 -12.32 -4.78
CA GLU A 940 22.55 -11.26 -4.05
C GLU A 940 23.22 -10.24 -4.99
N GLY A 941 23.27 -10.54 -6.29
CA GLY A 941 23.87 -9.68 -7.30
C GLY A 941 25.37 -9.92 -7.50
N ASN A 942 25.93 -11.02 -7.00
CA ASN A 942 27.30 -11.44 -7.26
C ASN A 942 27.41 -12.18 -8.60
N VAL A 943 28.54 -12.02 -9.29
CA VAL A 943 28.84 -12.72 -10.55
C VAL A 943 29.08 -14.21 -10.27
N LYS A 944 28.48 -15.09 -11.08
CA LYS A 944 28.65 -16.55 -11.01
C LYS A 944 29.73 -17.06 -11.95
#